data_AF-A0A2E9TIE1-F1
#
_entry.id   AF-A0A2E9TIE1-F1
#
_cell.length_a   1.000
_cell.length_b   1.000
_cell.length_c   1.000
_cell.angle_alpha   90.00
_cell.angle_beta   90.00
_cell.angle_gamma   90.00
#
_symmetry.space_group_name_H-M   'P 1'
#
loop_
_entity.id
_entity.type
_entity.pdbx_description
1 polymer ?
#
loop_
_entity_poly.entity_id
_entity_poly.type
_entity_poly.pdbx_seq_one_letter_code
_entity_poly.pdbx_strand_id
1 'polypeptide(L)'
;MIKIFIISLLSITNITKSDNDRLSRFFDSQLYDLYIDEYKKHENHNSNKIIYHNNYLISILKSDRSRNFKHQYRSEIENFINTNPKNLTEDLISEYGIYEFSNDRFKNSIKFLSNINTERSNYFLGLSYYYLGDYNKALEWLSNQRKTSEELNFILGVIYYQINDFVKSIKYFDDLSDLYKSKKIQYLISINFLQGKFDEVLDYESELSENTENLDYSLYFIGKSHLINENYKKSIDNFLKIKSDIDRGDEIKYLIAYSYYMNGDLEIAKNKFNELTKYRTNYKQLASYYIGSIFFKQGDYNTAKNYFYASYRENQDVSYTKNSLLNYSKCLFELGNYNLSIKTLEKLKSEFSDYKLDEVNELISENYFLTNDYERILNYLNSLENKSNKEKQKYKFILYQKGVNNFNNGDFKNAIKYFRLSSEIDVENIDLFTKAVYGMAEAYFVTNQYEKSKTLLSNHLVKKSNYNKDVKLKSLKLMGYTLFNMNDYSNSANYFNSYLKNKNINSPVNIDNEDLDVFIRMGDSYYASKSYRKSLAVYNDILESKYLDKNYIIYQIALCYYGLNEYQKSFVFLDRVIANSNKSLLDDAIFRKAQIYFETSEFGKAIEFYSEIIDNIKFSKYLPYAYLNRSTSYFNLKSYDQAEKDFLFILENIDDKSIQSEALLGMQKVVSFTDNFTLLNRQISSYRSKFPDNNEIQKIEYENIRNLYFNQKYTDLIQQVNTLDSLKKNIINRNEINYYLAESYFKTNNFLDAEEIYLNISDSINSKYLSRSLNRLASINLTLKNYDKSIKYYKNLQNISKNNREKIESFVGILSNYFYLENFDSVLYYSQKVNEFDKISFNNRNKINLLSAKSYLKNNNSSAGIDMLLKTVNLVKDESAAEANLMLAKIFFERGQTTQALETLYSLNENFQSYPYWVGKSYITIGEIFISENDNFQAEATLLSIVENTSIEEIKNEAQELLNKINSNETSL
;
A
#
# COMPACT_ATOMS: atom_id res chain seq x y z
N MET A 1 43.10 143.03 -23.42
CA MET A 1 43.43 144.45 -23.65
C MET A 1 43.80 144.59 -25.12
N ILE A 2 43.02 145.37 -25.88
CA ILE A 2 43.36 146.04 -27.15
C ILE A 2 43.79 145.08 -28.30
N LYS A 3 42.92 144.78 -29.28
CA LYS A 3 42.74 145.54 -30.55
C LYS A 3 44.09 145.66 -31.29
N ILE A 4 44.30 145.32 -32.56
CA ILE A 4 43.51 145.54 -33.78
C ILE A 4 44.52 145.15 -34.90
N PHE A 5 44.13 144.36 -35.91
CA PHE A 5 43.80 144.86 -37.27
C PHE A 5 45.09 145.25 -38.08
N ILE A 6 45.28 144.99 -39.38
CA ILE A 6 44.43 144.42 -40.42
C ILE A 6 45.19 144.46 -41.76
N ILE A 7 44.68 143.71 -42.76
CA ILE A 7 44.72 143.99 -44.22
C ILE A 7 46.08 143.73 -44.92
N SER A 8 46.17 143.09 -46.10
CA SER A 8 45.18 142.86 -47.17
C SER A 8 45.57 141.68 -48.06
N LEU A 9 44.53 141.01 -48.58
CA LEU A 9 44.22 140.68 -49.99
C LEU A 9 45.40 140.29 -50.93
N LEU A 10 45.33 139.25 -51.77
CA LEU A 10 44.23 138.84 -52.65
C LEU A 10 44.61 137.45 -53.22
N SER A 11 43.64 136.54 -53.36
CA SER A 11 43.23 135.98 -54.66
C SER A 11 42.44 134.67 -54.50
N ILE A 12 41.33 134.66 -55.23
CA ILE A 12 40.32 133.61 -55.36
C ILE A 12 40.91 132.47 -56.20
N THR A 13 40.96 131.26 -55.64
CA THR A 13 41.01 129.94 -56.31
C THR A 13 41.07 128.76 -55.31
N ASN A 14 41.16 129.01 -53.99
CA ASN A 14 41.40 127.96 -52.97
C ASN A 14 40.22 127.57 -52.05
N ILE A 15 39.04 128.21 -52.12
CA ILE A 15 37.99 128.04 -51.07
C ILE A 15 37.37 126.63 -51.09
N THR A 16 37.02 126.08 -52.26
CA THR A 16 36.48 124.72 -52.35
C THR A 16 37.48 123.64 -51.95
N LYS A 17 38.79 123.92 -52.02
CA LYS A 17 39.84 123.03 -51.55
C LYS A 17 40.01 123.13 -50.02
N SER A 18 39.88 124.34 -49.46
CA SER A 18 39.96 124.65 -48.03
C SER A 18 38.83 124.02 -47.20
N ASP A 19 37.59 124.09 -47.67
CA ASP A 19 36.43 123.65 -46.88
C ASP A 19 36.29 122.12 -46.86
N ASN A 20 36.62 121.49 -47.98
CA ASN A 20 36.78 120.04 -48.11
C ASN A 20 37.89 119.49 -47.20
N ASP A 21 38.98 120.26 -47.03
CA ASP A 21 40.06 119.95 -46.08
C ASP A 21 39.57 120.01 -44.61
N ARG A 22 38.66 120.94 -44.27
CA ARG A 22 38.11 121.06 -42.91
C ARG A 22 37.14 119.93 -42.57
N LEU A 23 36.20 119.61 -43.47
CA LEU A 23 35.27 118.50 -43.28
C LEU A 23 36.05 117.19 -43.12
N SER A 24 37.02 116.92 -44.00
CA SER A 24 37.88 115.73 -43.89
C SER A 24 38.60 115.69 -42.53
N ARG A 25 39.21 116.80 -42.09
CA ARG A 25 39.85 116.88 -40.76
C ARG A 25 38.90 116.61 -39.59
N PHE A 26 37.67 117.14 -39.62
CA PHE A 26 36.71 116.87 -38.54
C PHE A 26 36.29 115.40 -38.51
N PHE A 27 36.05 114.79 -39.67
CA PHE A 27 35.69 113.38 -39.74
C PHE A 27 36.84 112.47 -39.29
N ASP A 28 38.05 112.74 -39.80
CA ASP A 28 39.26 111.97 -39.49
C ASP A 28 39.67 112.13 -38.01
N SER A 29 39.44 113.32 -37.44
CA SER A 29 39.64 113.59 -36.01
C SER A 29 38.47 113.11 -35.13
N GLN A 30 37.48 112.42 -35.71
CA GLN A 30 36.29 111.90 -35.02
C GLN A 30 35.43 112.97 -34.32
N LEU A 31 35.52 114.22 -34.77
CA LEU A 31 34.72 115.34 -34.27
C LEU A 31 33.37 115.40 -35.01
N TYR A 32 32.56 114.37 -34.83
CA TYR A 32 31.35 114.11 -35.63
C TYR A 32 30.28 115.21 -35.48
N ASP A 33 30.09 115.77 -34.30
CA ASP A 33 29.12 116.86 -34.10
C ASP A 33 29.53 118.15 -34.84
N LEU A 34 30.82 118.48 -34.85
CA LEU A 34 31.35 119.61 -35.61
C LEU A 34 31.28 119.34 -37.11
N TYR A 35 31.48 118.09 -37.54
CA TYR A 35 31.28 117.68 -38.93
C TYR A 35 29.84 117.90 -39.39
N ILE A 36 28.86 117.49 -38.57
CA ILE A 36 27.42 117.68 -38.86
C ILE A 36 27.09 119.16 -39.04
N ASP A 37 27.55 120.01 -38.12
CA ASP A 37 27.23 121.44 -38.15
C ASP A 37 27.93 122.17 -39.30
N GLU A 38 29.16 121.79 -39.63
CA GLU A 38 29.91 122.39 -40.74
C GLU A 38 29.37 121.93 -42.11
N TYR A 39 28.99 120.66 -42.25
CA TYR A 39 28.41 120.12 -43.49
C TYR A 39 27.11 120.85 -43.85
N LYS A 40 26.24 121.11 -42.87
CA LYS A 40 24.97 121.82 -43.05
C LYS A 40 25.12 123.28 -43.52
N LYS A 41 26.24 123.94 -43.22
CA LYS A 41 26.49 125.34 -43.65
C LYS A 41 26.83 125.45 -45.14
N HIS A 42 27.33 124.39 -45.78
CA HIS A 42 27.96 124.44 -47.11
C HIS A 42 27.33 123.50 -48.15
N GLU A 43 26.11 123.03 -47.91
CA GLU A 43 25.41 121.98 -48.69
C GLU A 43 25.30 122.27 -50.22
N ASN A 44 25.41 123.53 -50.65
CA ASN A 44 25.20 123.95 -52.04
C ASN A 44 26.45 124.01 -52.95
N HIS A 45 27.69 123.83 -52.47
CA HIS A 45 28.90 124.14 -53.26
C HIS A 45 29.96 123.01 -53.43
N ASN A 46 29.73 121.79 -52.93
CA ASN A 46 30.73 120.72 -52.98
C ASN A 46 30.61 119.81 -54.22
N SER A 47 31.62 119.84 -55.09
CA SER A 47 31.72 119.06 -56.34
C SER A 47 32.10 117.58 -56.15
N ASN A 48 32.31 117.10 -54.92
CA ASN A 48 32.40 115.67 -54.55
C ASN A 48 31.25 115.27 -53.61
N LYS A 49 30.01 115.45 -54.07
CA LYS A 49 28.77 115.46 -53.27
C LYS A 49 28.47 114.18 -52.45
N ILE A 50 28.95 113.01 -52.87
CA ILE A 50 28.58 111.71 -52.28
C ILE A 50 29.43 111.38 -51.04
N ILE A 51 30.75 111.55 -51.09
CA ILE A 51 31.67 111.16 -50.00
C ILE A 51 31.41 111.98 -48.73
N TYR A 52 31.27 113.31 -48.87
CA TYR A 52 31.01 114.17 -47.72
C TYR A 52 29.62 113.93 -47.11
N HIS A 53 28.62 113.60 -47.93
CA HIS A 53 27.29 113.26 -47.42
C HIS A 53 27.27 111.89 -46.73
N ASN A 54 28.01 110.91 -47.26
CA ASN A 54 28.22 109.62 -46.60
C ASN A 54 28.83 109.81 -45.21
N ASN A 55 29.90 110.61 -45.12
CA ASN A 55 30.55 110.95 -43.85
C ASN A 55 29.63 111.75 -42.92
N TYR A 56 28.71 112.57 -43.45
CA TYR A 56 27.68 113.26 -42.66
C TYR A 56 26.72 112.27 -42.00
N LEU A 57 26.22 111.30 -42.75
CA LEU A 57 25.33 110.26 -42.23
C LEU A 57 26.04 109.34 -41.23
N ILE A 58 27.30 108.99 -41.46
CA ILE A 58 28.13 108.26 -40.48
C ILE A 58 28.30 109.11 -39.22
N SER A 59 28.57 110.41 -39.37
CA SER A 59 28.71 111.33 -38.25
C SER A 59 27.42 111.43 -37.43
N ILE A 60 26.23 111.40 -38.05
CA ILE A 60 24.96 111.32 -37.33
C ILE A 60 24.89 110.07 -36.46
N LEU A 61 25.21 108.90 -37.02
CA LEU A 61 25.17 107.63 -36.28
C LEU A 61 26.18 107.62 -35.12
N LYS A 62 27.36 108.22 -35.32
CA LYS A 62 28.44 108.28 -34.32
C LYS A 62 28.37 109.46 -33.34
N SER A 63 27.55 110.48 -33.61
CA SER A 63 27.43 111.67 -32.75
C SER A 63 26.94 111.32 -31.34
N ASP A 64 27.21 112.19 -30.37
CA ASP A 64 26.67 112.05 -29.01
C ASP A 64 25.21 112.55 -28.89
N ARG A 65 24.61 112.94 -30.02
CA ARG A 65 23.22 113.40 -30.08
C ARG A 65 22.26 112.27 -29.71
N SER A 66 21.09 112.68 -29.23
CA SER A 66 20.08 111.76 -28.70
C SER A 66 19.68 110.68 -29.73
N ARG A 67 19.28 109.51 -29.22
CA ARG A 67 18.76 108.40 -30.03
C ARG A 67 17.60 108.85 -30.95
N ASN A 68 16.75 109.78 -30.48
CA ASN A 68 15.66 110.35 -31.28
C ASN A 68 16.17 111.20 -32.44
N PHE A 69 17.22 111.99 -32.23
CA PHE A 69 17.86 112.73 -33.31
C PHE A 69 18.39 111.77 -34.39
N LYS A 70 19.09 110.70 -34.00
CA LYS A 70 19.62 109.69 -34.95
C LYS A 70 18.52 108.94 -35.71
N HIS A 71 17.42 108.59 -35.02
CA HIS A 71 16.29 107.87 -35.61
C HIS A 71 15.62 108.62 -36.76
N GLN A 72 15.54 109.95 -36.70
CA GLN A 72 14.93 110.78 -37.76
C GLN A 72 15.62 110.61 -39.12
N TYR A 73 16.91 110.28 -39.11
CA TYR A 73 17.72 110.10 -40.31
C TYR A 73 17.69 108.66 -40.85
N ARG A 74 16.99 107.71 -40.23
CA ARG A 74 16.95 106.29 -40.69
C ARG A 74 16.52 106.13 -42.14
N SER A 75 15.39 106.74 -42.51
CA SER A 75 14.87 106.66 -43.88
C SER A 75 15.83 107.31 -44.88
N GLU A 76 16.49 108.39 -44.47
CA GLU A 76 17.50 109.08 -45.28
C GLU A 76 18.75 108.20 -45.45
N ILE A 77 19.24 107.58 -44.38
CA ILE A 77 20.39 106.67 -44.39
C ILE A 77 20.12 105.44 -45.26
N GLU A 78 18.97 104.78 -45.09
CA GLU A 78 18.62 103.61 -45.89
C GLU A 78 18.43 103.96 -47.37
N ASN A 79 17.76 105.08 -47.68
CA ASN A 79 17.61 105.55 -49.04
C ASN A 79 18.97 105.89 -49.68
N PHE A 80 19.85 106.55 -48.92
CA PHE A 80 21.20 106.88 -49.38
C PHE A 80 22.04 105.62 -49.64
N ILE A 81 21.99 104.63 -48.76
CA ILE A 81 22.66 103.32 -48.95
C ILE A 81 22.15 102.63 -50.24
N ASN A 82 20.84 102.62 -50.47
CA ASN A 82 20.24 101.89 -51.60
C ASN A 82 20.46 102.57 -52.96
N THR A 83 20.65 103.89 -52.99
CA THR A 83 20.78 104.68 -54.23
C THR A 83 22.22 104.93 -54.66
N ASN A 84 23.21 104.57 -53.83
CA ASN A 84 24.63 104.83 -54.09
C ASN A 84 25.46 103.53 -54.15
N PRO A 85 26.57 103.51 -54.91
CA PRO A 85 27.46 102.36 -55.00
C PRO A 85 28.00 101.91 -53.63
N LYS A 86 28.00 100.59 -53.39
CA LYS A 86 28.43 99.98 -52.12
C LYS A 86 29.86 100.35 -51.71
N ASN A 87 30.78 100.50 -52.66
CA ASN A 87 32.16 100.90 -52.38
C ASN A 87 32.29 102.32 -51.80
N LEU A 88 31.25 103.15 -51.91
CA LEU A 88 31.18 104.50 -51.33
C LEU A 88 30.37 104.54 -50.03
N THR A 89 29.54 103.53 -49.76
CA THR A 89 28.64 103.49 -48.59
C THR A 89 28.97 102.37 -47.59
N GLU A 90 30.03 101.59 -47.82
CA GLU A 90 30.40 100.43 -47.01
C GLU A 90 30.50 100.75 -45.51
N ASP A 91 31.20 101.81 -45.15
CA ASP A 91 31.34 102.27 -43.76
C ASP A 91 30.00 102.70 -43.14
N LEU A 92 29.12 103.31 -43.93
CA LEU A 92 27.79 103.73 -43.48
C LEU A 92 26.88 102.52 -43.25
N ILE A 93 26.92 101.51 -44.14
CA ILE A 93 26.17 100.26 -43.97
C ILE A 93 26.63 99.55 -42.69
N SER A 94 27.94 99.51 -42.45
CA SER A 94 28.53 98.92 -41.24
C SER A 94 28.02 99.59 -39.96
N GLU A 95 28.15 100.92 -39.86
CA GLU A 95 27.74 101.66 -38.67
C GLU A 95 26.21 101.66 -38.48
N TYR A 96 25.44 101.64 -39.56
CA TYR A 96 23.98 101.53 -39.49
C TYR A 96 23.52 100.17 -38.99
N GLY A 97 24.13 99.08 -39.47
CA GLY A 97 23.83 97.73 -38.99
C GLY A 97 24.15 97.54 -37.50
N ILE A 98 25.30 98.08 -37.05
CA ILE A 98 25.68 98.09 -35.63
C ILE A 98 24.70 98.93 -34.80
N TYR A 99 24.26 100.07 -35.33
CA TYR A 99 23.21 100.87 -34.71
C TYR A 99 21.92 100.06 -34.54
N GLU A 100 21.44 99.36 -35.59
CA GLU A 100 20.24 98.52 -35.49
C GLU A 100 20.39 97.40 -34.44
N PHE A 101 21.58 96.79 -34.31
CA PHE A 101 21.88 95.82 -33.25
C PHE A 101 21.71 96.43 -31.85
N SER A 102 22.33 97.58 -31.59
CA SER A 102 22.25 98.28 -30.29
C SER A 102 20.83 98.73 -29.91
N ASN A 103 19.89 98.62 -30.86
CA ASN A 103 18.48 98.93 -30.70
C ASN A 103 17.59 97.67 -30.61
N ASP A 104 18.17 96.49 -30.38
CA ASP A 104 17.53 95.16 -30.34
C ASP A 104 16.82 94.76 -31.65
N ARG A 105 17.14 95.42 -32.77
CA ARG A 105 16.58 95.12 -34.09
C ARG A 105 17.47 94.12 -34.85
N PHE A 106 17.66 92.95 -34.25
CA PHE A 106 18.60 91.93 -34.74
C PHE A 106 18.37 91.49 -36.19
N LYS A 107 17.10 91.37 -36.63
CA LYS A 107 16.78 91.05 -38.05
C LYS A 107 17.27 92.11 -39.03
N ASN A 108 17.18 93.39 -38.66
CA ASN A 108 17.66 94.50 -39.50
C ASN A 108 19.18 94.61 -39.45
N SER A 109 19.78 94.42 -38.28
CA SER A 109 21.23 94.30 -38.14
C SER A 109 21.77 93.24 -39.11
N ILE A 110 21.17 92.05 -39.14
CA ILE A 110 21.53 90.98 -40.09
C ILE A 110 21.40 91.45 -41.55
N LYS A 111 20.28 92.09 -41.91
CA LYS A 111 20.00 92.55 -43.27
C LYS A 111 21.13 93.46 -43.81
N PHE A 112 21.64 94.37 -42.98
CA PHE A 112 22.67 95.33 -43.42
C PHE A 112 24.09 94.78 -43.27
N LEU A 113 24.39 94.05 -42.20
CA LEU A 113 25.74 93.56 -41.93
C LEU A 113 26.13 92.32 -42.76
N SER A 114 25.17 91.52 -43.25
CA SER A 114 25.45 90.28 -44.01
C SER A 114 26.32 90.46 -45.25
N ASN A 115 26.34 91.68 -45.80
CA ASN A 115 27.11 92.03 -46.99
C ASN A 115 28.40 92.80 -46.67
N ILE A 116 28.73 93.05 -45.41
CA ILE A 116 29.89 93.85 -45.00
C ILE A 116 30.91 92.95 -44.30
N ASN A 117 32.10 92.80 -44.88
CA ASN A 117 33.10 91.88 -44.37
C ASN A 117 34.19 92.61 -43.55
N THR A 118 33.77 93.24 -42.45
CA THR A 118 34.71 93.77 -41.45
C THR A 118 34.61 92.97 -40.17
N GLU A 119 35.71 92.88 -39.42
CA GLU A 119 35.76 92.13 -38.15
C GLU A 119 34.64 92.57 -37.20
N ARG A 120 34.45 93.89 -37.04
CA ARG A 120 33.40 94.49 -36.20
C ARG A 120 31.99 94.16 -36.70
N SER A 121 31.73 94.24 -38.01
CA SER A 121 30.42 93.92 -38.58
C SER A 121 30.08 92.43 -38.40
N ASN A 122 31.04 91.55 -38.66
CA ASN A 122 30.87 90.10 -38.52
C ASN A 122 30.56 89.71 -37.07
N TYR A 123 31.16 90.37 -36.09
CA TYR A 123 30.87 90.16 -34.67
C TYR A 123 29.40 90.46 -34.33
N PHE A 124 28.90 91.65 -34.67
CA PHE A 124 27.50 92.02 -34.40
C PHE A 124 26.49 91.22 -35.24
N LEU A 125 26.87 90.80 -36.45
CA LEU A 125 26.07 89.88 -37.27
C LEU A 125 25.89 88.52 -36.56
N GLY A 126 26.98 87.95 -36.06
CA GLY A 126 26.97 86.70 -35.30
C GLY A 126 26.15 86.81 -34.00
N LEU A 127 26.31 87.89 -33.24
CA LEU A 127 25.51 88.14 -32.05
C LEU A 127 24.01 88.27 -32.37
N SER A 128 23.67 88.89 -33.51
CA SER A 128 22.28 89.01 -33.95
C SER A 128 21.63 87.64 -34.22
N TYR A 129 22.38 86.69 -34.79
CA TYR A 129 21.91 85.31 -34.97
C TYR A 129 21.77 84.57 -33.64
N TYR A 130 22.69 84.77 -32.70
CA TYR A 130 22.63 84.19 -31.35
C TYR A 130 21.35 84.62 -30.60
N TYR A 131 21.05 85.92 -30.56
CA TYR A 131 19.85 86.43 -29.88
C TYR A 131 18.53 86.02 -30.57
N LEU A 132 18.58 85.59 -31.82
CA LEU A 132 17.43 85.01 -32.54
C LEU A 132 17.33 83.47 -32.39
N GLY A 133 18.28 82.82 -31.72
CA GLY A 133 18.32 81.38 -31.51
C GLY A 133 18.85 80.55 -32.69
N ASP A 134 19.41 81.18 -33.73
CA ASP A 134 20.04 80.47 -34.86
C ASP A 134 21.52 80.22 -34.56
N TYR A 135 21.76 79.27 -33.65
CA TYR A 135 23.08 79.01 -33.08
C TYR A 135 24.13 78.54 -34.09
N ASN A 136 23.72 77.79 -35.12
CA ASN A 136 24.63 77.34 -36.17
C ASN A 136 25.14 78.52 -37.00
N LYS A 137 24.25 79.43 -37.43
CA LYS A 137 24.69 80.64 -38.14
C LYS A 137 25.46 81.60 -37.25
N ALA A 138 25.07 81.73 -35.99
CA ALA A 138 25.85 82.53 -35.04
C ALA A 138 27.30 82.03 -34.96
N LEU A 139 27.50 80.72 -34.94
CA LEU A 139 28.82 80.11 -34.87
C LEU A 139 29.69 80.40 -36.10
N GLU A 140 29.13 80.39 -37.31
CA GLU A 140 29.86 80.70 -38.55
C GLU A 140 30.58 82.06 -38.48
N TRP A 141 29.93 83.05 -37.87
CA TRP A 141 30.42 84.42 -37.79
C TRP A 141 31.24 84.72 -36.53
N LEU A 142 30.89 84.10 -35.40
CA LEU A 142 31.51 84.36 -34.10
C LEU A 142 32.79 83.55 -33.86
N SER A 143 32.90 82.34 -34.42
CA SER A 143 34.06 81.44 -34.16
C SER A 143 35.38 81.93 -34.75
N ASN A 144 35.34 82.81 -35.76
CA ASN A 144 36.52 83.30 -36.49
C ASN A 144 37.02 84.68 -36.03
N GLN A 145 36.45 85.26 -34.96
CA GLN A 145 36.81 86.59 -34.46
C GLN A 145 38.19 86.56 -33.77
N ARG A 146 39.09 87.51 -34.11
CA ARG A 146 40.49 87.49 -33.63
C ARG A 146 40.65 88.02 -32.21
N LYS A 147 39.74 88.89 -31.76
CA LYS A 147 39.70 89.38 -30.37
C LYS A 147 38.70 88.55 -29.55
N THR A 148 39.23 87.68 -28.70
CA THR A 148 38.45 86.92 -27.71
C THR A 148 38.13 87.82 -26.51
N SER A 149 36.87 88.25 -26.40
CA SER A 149 36.34 88.77 -25.15
C SER A 149 35.75 87.63 -24.32
N GLU A 150 35.74 87.77 -23.00
CA GLU A 150 35.08 86.78 -22.13
C GLU A 150 33.58 86.66 -22.45
N GLU A 151 32.94 87.76 -22.84
CA GLU A 151 31.55 87.76 -23.29
C GLU A 151 31.34 86.89 -24.53
N LEU A 152 32.25 86.96 -25.50
CA LEU A 152 32.20 86.11 -26.71
C LEU A 152 32.43 84.64 -26.37
N ASN A 153 33.40 84.32 -25.51
CA ASN A 153 33.66 82.95 -25.07
C ASN A 153 32.44 82.36 -24.35
N PHE A 154 31.79 83.13 -23.48
CA PHE A 154 30.55 82.70 -22.82
C PHE A 154 29.44 82.40 -23.83
N ILE A 155 29.22 83.29 -24.80
CA ILE A 155 28.21 83.10 -25.85
C ILE A 155 28.53 81.86 -26.71
N LEU A 156 29.79 81.63 -27.09
CA LEU A 156 30.21 80.44 -27.81
C LEU A 156 30.00 79.17 -26.98
N GLY A 157 30.30 79.21 -25.68
CA GLY A 157 30.02 78.10 -24.76
C GLY A 157 28.53 77.74 -24.72
N VAL A 158 27.65 78.74 -24.64
CA VAL A 158 26.19 78.54 -24.68
C VAL A 158 25.73 78.01 -26.05
N ILE A 159 26.23 78.57 -27.16
CA ILE A 159 25.92 78.09 -28.52
C ILE A 159 26.26 76.60 -28.65
N TYR A 160 27.46 76.20 -28.23
CA TYR A 160 27.89 74.80 -28.30
C TYR A 160 27.07 73.88 -27.39
N TYR A 161 26.64 74.37 -26.21
CA TYR A 161 25.71 73.64 -25.35
C TYR A 161 24.37 73.38 -26.05
N GLN A 162 23.79 74.41 -26.68
CA GLN A 162 22.48 74.31 -27.33
C GLN A 162 22.47 73.37 -28.54
N ILE A 163 23.61 73.16 -29.19
CA ILE A 163 23.76 72.19 -30.30
C ILE A 163 24.30 70.82 -29.84
N ASN A 164 24.39 70.59 -28.53
CA ASN A 164 24.88 69.35 -27.90
C ASN A 164 26.36 69.00 -28.17
N ASP A 165 27.21 69.97 -28.58
CA ASP A 165 28.66 69.79 -28.65
C ASP A 165 29.29 70.17 -27.29
N PHE A 166 29.09 69.27 -26.33
CA PHE A 166 29.47 69.50 -24.94
C PHE A 166 30.98 69.64 -24.73
N VAL A 167 31.80 68.97 -25.53
CA VAL A 167 33.28 69.06 -25.41
C VAL A 167 33.75 70.47 -25.73
N LYS A 168 33.25 71.07 -26.82
CA LYS A 168 33.60 72.45 -27.15
C LYS A 168 32.97 73.44 -26.17
N SER A 169 31.73 73.19 -25.76
CA SER A 169 31.04 74.02 -24.77
C SER A 169 31.85 74.17 -23.48
N ILE A 170 32.31 73.06 -22.90
CA ILE A 170 33.16 73.06 -21.69
C ILE A 170 34.44 73.85 -21.93
N LYS A 171 35.14 73.62 -23.04
CA LYS A 171 36.38 74.33 -23.37
C LYS A 171 36.21 75.86 -23.33
N TYR A 172 35.14 76.37 -23.93
CA TYR A 172 34.86 77.81 -23.92
C TYR A 172 34.43 78.34 -22.55
N PHE A 173 33.84 77.51 -21.69
CA PHE A 173 33.51 77.88 -20.31
C PHE A 173 34.73 77.84 -19.38
N ASP A 174 35.69 76.94 -19.60
CA ASP A 174 36.93 76.84 -18.82
C ASP A 174 37.79 78.10 -19.00
N ASP A 175 37.77 78.69 -20.19
CA ASP A 175 38.52 79.90 -20.55
C ASP A 175 37.92 81.21 -19.97
N LEU A 176 36.90 81.15 -19.11
CA LEU A 176 36.24 82.32 -18.48
C LEU A 176 36.70 82.56 -17.04
N SER A 177 36.93 83.83 -16.67
CA SER A 177 37.22 84.23 -15.29
C SER A 177 36.05 84.00 -14.32
N ASP A 178 36.35 84.17 -13.02
CA ASP A 178 35.39 84.05 -11.93
C ASP A 178 34.18 84.99 -12.05
N LEU A 179 34.27 86.09 -12.81
CA LEU A 179 33.14 86.99 -13.04
C LEU A 179 31.94 86.29 -13.73
N TYR A 180 32.19 85.26 -14.54
CA TYR A 180 31.16 84.48 -15.25
C TYR A 180 30.72 83.23 -14.50
N LYS A 181 31.28 82.96 -13.31
CA LYS A 181 31.04 81.74 -12.55
C LYS A 181 29.55 81.44 -12.33
N SER A 182 28.79 82.45 -11.89
CA SER A 182 27.34 82.31 -11.63
C SER A 182 26.51 81.99 -12.88
N LYS A 183 27.02 82.31 -14.08
CA LYS A 183 26.35 82.08 -15.36
C LYS A 183 26.73 80.76 -16.01
N LYS A 184 28.00 80.36 -15.93
CA LYS A 184 28.50 79.15 -16.62
C LYS A 184 28.20 77.85 -15.88
N ILE A 185 28.13 77.88 -14.55
CA ILE A 185 28.03 76.68 -13.71
C ILE A 185 26.78 75.82 -13.99
N GLN A 186 25.64 76.45 -14.28
CA GLN A 186 24.39 75.74 -14.65
C GLN A 186 24.58 74.82 -15.88
N TYR A 187 25.39 75.26 -16.84
CA TYR A 187 25.66 74.52 -18.06
C TYR A 187 26.61 73.37 -17.77
N LEU A 188 27.67 73.59 -16.98
CA LEU A 188 28.60 72.54 -16.58
C LEU A 188 27.90 71.41 -15.81
N ILE A 189 27.00 71.76 -14.88
CA ILE A 189 26.18 70.79 -14.14
C ILE A 189 25.28 69.99 -15.09
N SER A 190 24.53 70.67 -15.95
CA SER A 190 23.63 70.03 -16.92
C SER A 190 24.39 69.11 -17.87
N ILE A 191 25.52 69.57 -18.42
CA ILE A 191 26.35 68.80 -19.35
C ILE A 191 26.84 67.50 -18.71
N ASN A 192 27.46 67.59 -17.53
CA ASN A 192 28.01 66.42 -16.85
C ASN A 192 26.90 65.44 -16.46
N PHE A 193 25.74 65.94 -16.05
CA PHE A 193 24.57 65.11 -15.76
C PHE A 193 24.09 64.35 -17.00
N LEU A 194 23.93 65.05 -18.14
CA LEU A 194 23.48 64.44 -19.41
C LEU A 194 24.49 63.43 -19.96
N GLN A 195 25.78 63.59 -19.66
CA GLN A 195 26.84 62.64 -20.01
C GLN A 195 26.93 61.43 -19.06
N GLY A 196 26.11 61.38 -18.00
CA GLY A 196 26.13 60.31 -17.00
C GLY A 196 27.29 60.41 -16.01
N LYS A 197 27.99 61.54 -15.96
CA LYS A 197 29.13 61.81 -15.08
C LYS A 197 28.66 62.38 -13.75
N PHE A 198 27.96 61.56 -12.97
CA PHE A 198 27.28 62.03 -11.76
C PHE A 198 28.24 62.53 -10.68
N ASP A 199 29.42 61.92 -10.53
CA ASP A 199 30.44 62.38 -9.58
C ASP A 199 30.93 63.79 -9.91
N GLU A 200 31.21 64.06 -11.19
CA GLU A 200 31.63 65.40 -11.67
C GLU A 200 30.52 66.45 -11.43
N VAL A 201 29.24 66.06 -11.48
CA VAL A 201 28.12 66.96 -11.12
C VAL A 201 28.17 67.36 -9.64
N LEU A 202 28.56 66.44 -8.76
CA LEU A 202 28.58 66.68 -7.32
C LEU A 202 29.72 67.62 -6.90
N ASP A 203 30.82 67.66 -7.65
CA ASP A 203 31.93 68.58 -7.38
C ASP A 203 31.48 70.05 -7.43
N TYR A 204 30.54 70.37 -8.34
CA TYR A 204 29.97 71.72 -8.47
C TYR A 204 29.00 72.12 -7.36
N GLU A 205 28.58 71.21 -6.47
CA GLU A 205 27.64 71.51 -5.38
C GLU A 205 28.18 72.61 -4.45
N SER A 206 29.48 72.58 -4.16
CA SER A 206 30.14 73.56 -3.28
C SER A 206 30.30 74.95 -3.92
N GLU A 207 30.11 75.03 -5.24
CA GLU A 207 30.30 76.25 -6.03
C GLU A 207 28.99 77.03 -6.27
N LEU A 208 27.85 76.45 -5.89
CA LEU A 208 26.54 77.09 -6.01
C LEU A 208 26.37 78.25 -5.02
N SER A 209 25.72 79.32 -5.47
CA SER A 209 25.36 80.49 -4.66
C SER A 209 23.94 80.96 -4.99
N GLU A 210 23.35 81.85 -4.18
CA GLU A 210 22.02 82.42 -4.47
C GLU A 210 21.98 83.21 -5.79
N ASN A 211 23.15 83.69 -6.27
CA ASN A 211 23.28 84.41 -7.53
C ASN A 211 23.45 83.49 -8.75
N THR A 212 23.52 82.17 -8.57
CA THR A 212 23.65 81.22 -9.68
C THR A 212 22.40 81.24 -10.55
N GLU A 213 22.58 81.44 -11.86
CA GLU A 213 21.47 81.41 -12.82
C GLU A 213 20.90 79.98 -12.93
N ASN A 214 19.57 79.84 -13.04
CA ASN A 214 18.85 78.56 -13.03
C ASN A 214 19.24 77.60 -11.89
N LEU A 215 19.44 78.15 -10.68
CA LEU A 215 19.82 77.42 -9.47
C LEU A 215 18.95 76.18 -9.20
N ASP A 216 17.63 76.29 -9.36
CA ASP A 216 16.70 75.19 -9.05
C ASP A 216 16.88 73.97 -9.97
N TYR A 217 17.16 74.16 -11.26
CA TYR A 217 17.52 73.06 -12.17
C TYR A 217 18.87 72.45 -11.82
N SER A 218 19.83 73.28 -11.41
CA SER A 218 21.14 72.81 -10.95
C SER A 218 21.03 71.94 -9.70
N LEU A 219 20.23 72.38 -8.72
CA LEU A 219 19.91 71.63 -7.50
C LEU A 219 19.15 70.33 -7.81
N TYR A 220 18.25 70.32 -8.80
CA TYR A 220 17.58 69.10 -9.25
C TYR A 220 18.58 68.07 -9.79
N PHE A 221 19.49 68.47 -10.67
CA PHE A 221 20.50 67.55 -11.22
C PHE A 221 21.45 67.04 -10.14
N ILE A 222 21.95 67.91 -9.25
CA ILE A 222 22.78 67.51 -8.11
C ILE A 222 22.03 66.57 -7.17
N GLY A 223 20.78 66.88 -6.83
CA GLY A 223 19.95 66.03 -5.98
C GLY A 223 19.75 64.63 -6.57
N LYS A 224 19.55 64.54 -7.89
CA LYS A 224 19.39 63.27 -8.62
C LYS A 224 20.71 62.51 -8.73
N SER A 225 21.84 63.19 -8.94
CA SER A 225 23.18 62.58 -8.88
C SER A 225 23.48 61.99 -7.51
N HIS A 226 23.17 62.71 -6.41
CA HIS A 226 23.31 62.17 -5.05
C HIS A 226 22.45 60.92 -4.84
N LEU A 227 21.24 60.88 -5.39
CA LEU A 227 20.35 59.72 -5.31
C LEU A 227 20.94 58.50 -6.03
N ILE A 228 21.49 58.70 -7.23
CA ILE A 228 22.14 57.64 -8.02
C ILE A 228 23.36 57.07 -7.28
N ASN A 229 24.14 57.94 -6.62
CA ASN A 229 25.28 57.57 -5.79
C ASN A 229 24.90 57.10 -4.38
N GLU A 230 23.62 56.80 -4.13
CA GLU A 230 23.09 56.30 -2.84
C GLU A 230 23.30 57.27 -1.64
N ASN A 231 23.63 58.53 -1.91
CA ASN A 231 23.76 59.60 -0.91
C ASN A 231 22.40 60.23 -0.59
N TYR A 232 21.47 59.44 -0.05
CA TYR A 232 20.06 59.82 0.11
C TYR A 232 19.84 61.09 0.95
N LYS A 233 20.61 61.29 2.02
CA LYS A 233 20.50 62.49 2.87
C LYS A 233 20.81 63.77 2.10
N LYS A 234 21.93 63.79 1.35
CA LYS A 234 22.31 64.94 0.52
C LYS A 234 21.34 65.15 -0.64
N SER A 235 20.80 64.07 -1.20
CA SER A 235 19.75 64.16 -2.22
C SER A 235 18.51 64.91 -1.70
N ILE A 236 18.04 64.54 -0.51
CA ILE A 236 16.93 65.21 0.17
C ILE A 236 17.26 66.69 0.41
N ASP A 237 18.43 66.98 0.99
CA ASP A 237 18.85 68.35 1.31
C ASP A 237 18.87 69.24 0.06
N ASN A 238 19.31 68.74 -1.08
CA ASN A 238 19.31 69.49 -2.34
C ASN A 238 17.91 69.68 -2.92
N PHE A 239 17.08 68.65 -2.93
CA PHE A 239 15.71 68.77 -3.43
C PHE A 239 14.85 69.71 -2.59
N LEU A 240 15.06 69.77 -1.26
CA LEU A 240 14.35 70.70 -0.37
C LEU A 240 14.76 72.17 -0.53
N LYS A 241 15.92 72.44 -1.14
CA LYS A 241 16.39 73.81 -1.44
C LYS A 241 15.74 74.42 -2.68
N ILE A 242 15.07 73.61 -3.52
CA ILE A 242 14.39 74.08 -4.72
C ILE A 242 13.19 74.94 -4.32
N LYS A 243 13.18 76.22 -4.71
CA LYS A 243 12.17 77.19 -4.25
C LYS A 243 11.06 77.44 -5.27
N SER A 244 11.36 77.37 -6.56
CA SER A 244 10.38 77.59 -7.63
C SER A 244 9.71 76.28 -8.08
N ASP A 245 8.51 76.41 -8.63
CA ASP A 245 7.80 75.28 -9.23
C ASP A 245 8.35 75.04 -10.64
N ILE A 246 9.33 74.15 -10.74
CA ILE A 246 9.87 73.69 -12.03
C ILE A 246 9.01 72.54 -12.57
N ASP A 247 9.08 72.29 -13.88
CA ASP A 247 8.25 71.33 -14.62
C ASP A 247 8.47 69.84 -14.24
N ARG A 248 9.16 69.59 -13.12
CA ARG A 248 9.47 68.30 -12.50
C ARG A 248 8.93 68.17 -11.07
N GLY A 249 8.03 69.04 -10.63
CA GLY A 249 7.53 69.07 -9.24
C GLY A 249 7.05 67.72 -8.68
N ASP A 250 6.29 66.93 -9.45
CA ASP A 250 5.82 65.60 -9.00
C ASP A 250 6.94 64.55 -8.96
N GLU A 251 7.92 64.63 -9.87
CA GLU A 251 9.11 63.77 -9.82
C GLU A 251 9.93 64.10 -8.58
N ILE A 252 10.17 65.38 -8.30
CA ILE A 252 10.94 65.83 -7.12
C ILE A 252 10.28 65.33 -5.83
N LYS A 253 8.96 65.49 -5.69
CA LYS A 253 8.21 64.97 -4.54
C LYS A 253 8.37 63.45 -4.39
N TYR A 254 8.33 62.71 -5.51
CA TYR A 254 8.57 61.27 -5.51
C TYR A 254 10.01 60.92 -5.10
N LEU A 255 11.01 61.59 -5.67
CA LEU A 255 12.42 61.35 -5.38
C LEU A 255 12.77 61.69 -3.92
N ILE A 256 12.17 62.74 -3.34
CA ILE A 256 12.27 63.04 -1.92
C ILE A 256 11.70 61.88 -1.09
N ALA A 257 10.47 61.45 -1.38
CA ALA A 257 9.82 60.35 -0.65
C ALA A 257 10.61 59.03 -0.75
N TYR A 258 11.11 58.72 -1.95
CA TYR A 258 11.95 57.56 -2.22
C TYR A 258 13.29 57.64 -1.51
N SER A 259 13.93 58.80 -1.46
CA SER A 259 15.17 59.00 -0.74
C SER A 259 14.99 58.79 0.77
N TYR A 260 13.90 59.30 1.36
CA TYR A 260 13.57 59.01 2.76
C TYR A 260 13.34 57.51 3.00
N TYR A 261 12.68 56.82 2.06
CA TYR A 261 12.46 55.37 2.17
C TYR A 261 13.78 54.59 2.14
N MET A 262 14.69 54.92 1.23
CA MET A 262 16.01 54.28 1.13
C MET A 262 16.92 54.64 2.30
N ASN A 263 16.78 55.83 2.88
CA ASN A 263 17.49 56.25 4.10
C ASN A 263 16.96 55.57 5.39
N GLY A 264 15.83 54.85 5.31
CA GLY A 264 15.22 54.17 6.45
C GLY A 264 14.23 55.01 7.26
N ASP A 265 13.98 56.26 6.88
CA ASP A 265 13.03 57.17 7.53
C ASP A 265 11.58 56.87 7.10
N LEU A 266 11.10 55.67 7.41
CA LEU A 266 9.88 55.10 6.85
C LEU A 266 8.62 55.93 7.14
N GLU A 267 8.52 56.56 8.32
CA GLU A 267 7.35 57.38 8.67
C GLU A 267 7.28 58.67 7.85
N ILE A 268 8.43 59.32 7.61
CA ILE A 268 8.51 60.52 6.79
C ILE A 268 8.23 60.16 5.33
N ALA A 269 8.85 59.08 4.85
CA ALA A 269 8.64 58.55 3.50
C ALA A 269 7.16 58.25 3.24
N LYS A 270 6.49 57.56 4.18
CA LYS A 270 5.06 57.23 4.11
C LYS A 270 4.20 58.50 3.96
N ASN A 271 4.44 59.51 4.78
CA ASN A 271 3.71 60.78 4.69
C ASN A 271 3.91 61.47 3.34
N LYS A 272 5.16 61.50 2.84
CA LYS A 272 5.50 62.11 1.55
C LYS A 272 4.94 61.35 0.36
N PHE A 273 4.98 60.02 0.36
CA PHE A 273 4.31 59.22 -0.67
C PHE A 273 2.79 59.41 -0.65
N ASN A 274 2.18 59.58 0.52
CA ASN A 274 0.73 59.77 0.64
C ASN A 274 0.26 61.10 0.02
N GLU A 275 1.13 62.11 -0.07
CA GLU A 275 0.84 63.35 -0.81
C GLU A 275 0.66 63.06 -2.32
N LEU A 276 1.47 62.15 -2.88
CA LEU A 276 1.45 61.77 -4.29
C LEU A 276 0.27 60.86 -4.68
N THR A 277 -0.34 60.17 -3.71
CA THR A 277 -1.48 59.28 -3.97
C THR A 277 -2.82 60.01 -4.06
N LYS A 278 -2.90 61.27 -3.61
CA LYS A 278 -4.14 62.07 -3.57
C LYS A 278 -4.61 62.57 -4.94
N TYR A 279 -3.68 62.73 -5.88
CA TYR A 279 -3.95 63.28 -7.21
C TYR A 279 -3.58 62.27 -8.30
N ARG A 280 -4.12 62.44 -9.52
CA ARG A 280 -3.69 61.63 -10.68
C ARG A 280 -2.32 62.11 -11.15
N THR A 281 -1.28 61.46 -10.66
CA THR A 281 0.13 61.70 -11.07
C THR A 281 0.70 60.47 -11.74
N ASN A 282 1.78 60.64 -12.53
CA ASN A 282 2.55 59.51 -13.09
C ASN A 282 3.30 58.71 -12.00
N TYR A 283 3.29 59.19 -10.75
CA TYR A 283 3.98 58.57 -9.61
C TYR A 283 3.03 57.89 -8.63
N LYS A 284 1.72 57.87 -8.91
CA LYS A 284 0.71 57.31 -8.02
C LYS A 284 0.89 55.81 -7.79
N GLN A 285 1.22 55.05 -8.84
CA GLN A 285 1.51 53.62 -8.73
C GLN A 285 2.74 53.37 -7.85
N LEU A 286 3.84 54.05 -8.15
CA LEU A 286 5.11 53.99 -7.42
C LEU A 286 4.90 54.31 -5.93
N ALA A 287 4.26 55.44 -5.63
CA ALA A 287 3.96 55.86 -4.26
C ALA A 287 3.10 54.82 -3.52
N SER A 288 2.06 54.29 -4.16
CA SER A 288 1.21 53.24 -3.57
C SER A 288 2.00 51.96 -3.29
N TYR A 289 2.91 51.55 -4.17
CA TYR A 289 3.77 50.38 -3.95
C TYR A 289 4.69 50.56 -2.74
N TYR A 290 5.36 51.70 -2.61
CA TYR A 290 6.27 51.94 -1.48
C TYR A 290 5.51 52.09 -0.16
N ILE A 291 4.34 52.75 -0.13
CA ILE A 291 3.49 52.77 1.07
C ILE A 291 3.07 51.33 1.45
N GLY A 292 2.62 50.53 0.49
CA GLY A 292 2.30 49.12 0.72
C GLY A 292 3.48 48.33 1.29
N SER A 293 4.68 48.56 0.76
CA SER A 293 5.93 47.93 1.21
C SER A 293 6.32 48.33 2.63
N ILE A 294 6.07 49.59 3.02
CA ILE A 294 6.31 50.08 4.39
C ILE A 294 5.37 49.36 5.36
N PHE A 295 4.06 49.36 5.10
CA PHE A 295 3.09 48.67 5.96
C PHE A 295 3.35 47.15 6.03
N PHE A 296 3.78 46.54 4.91
CA PHE A 296 4.15 45.13 4.88
C PHE A 296 5.31 44.82 5.83
N LYS A 297 6.36 45.65 5.84
CA LYS A 297 7.50 45.52 6.76
C LYS A 297 7.11 45.74 8.22
N GLN A 298 6.08 46.55 8.48
CA GLN A 298 5.54 46.80 9.82
C GLN A 298 4.60 45.67 10.32
N GLY A 299 4.29 44.67 9.50
CA GLY A 299 3.34 43.60 9.83
C GLY A 299 1.86 44.01 9.73
N ASP A 300 1.55 45.24 9.30
CA ASP A 300 0.17 45.66 9.01
C ASP A 300 -0.24 45.22 7.60
N TYR A 301 -0.47 43.91 7.46
CA TYR A 301 -0.84 43.29 6.20
C TYR A 301 -2.19 43.78 5.68
N ASN A 302 -3.12 44.18 6.56
CA ASN A 302 -4.45 44.63 6.14
C ASN A 302 -4.38 45.98 5.44
N THR A 303 -3.59 46.92 5.96
CA THR A 303 -3.37 48.21 5.31
C THR A 303 -2.47 48.05 4.08
N ALA A 304 -1.38 47.28 4.18
CA ALA A 304 -0.47 47.02 3.07
C ALA A 304 -1.19 46.46 1.83
N LYS A 305 -2.11 45.52 2.06
CA LYS A 305 -2.96 44.92 1.03
C LYS A 305 -3.70 45.99 0.20
N ASN A 306 -4.29 46.99 0.85
CA ASN A 306 -5.06 48.03 0.15
C ASN A 306 -4.17 48.87 -0.78
N TYR A 307 -2.96 49.21 -0.33
CA TYR A 307 -2.00 49.98 -1.12
C TYR A 307 -1.38 49.18 -2.26
N PHE A 308 -1.04 47.90 -2.04
CA PHE A 308 -0.61 47.02 -3.13
C PHE A 308 -1.72 46.79 -4.16
N TYR A 309 -2.97 46.64 -3.72
CA TYR A 309 -4.10 46.57 -4.64
C TYR A 309 -4.26 47.85 -5.46
N ALA A 310 -4.16 49.03 -4.82
CA ALA A 310 -4.21 50.31 -5.52
C ALA A 310 -3.07 50.44 -6.55
N SER A 311 -1.83 50.13 -6.18
CA SER A 311 -0.68 50.12 -7.08
C SER A 311 -0.87 49.18 -8.27
N TYR A 312 -1.32 47.95 -8.00
CA TYR A 312 -1.65 46.97 -9.04
C TYR A 312 -2.70 47.51 -10.04
N ARG A 313 -3.71 48.23 -9.54
CA ARG A 313 -4.83 48.73 -10.36
C ARG A 313 -4.47 49.91 -11.25
N GLU A 314 -3.48 50.73 -10.88
CA GLU A 314 -3.04 51.86 -11.71
C GLU A 314 -2.37 51.41 -13.02
N ASN A 315 -1.61 50.31 -12.97
CA ASN A 315 -1.06 49.61 -14.14
C ASN A 315 -0.31 50.49 -15.18
N GLN A 316 0.47 51.47 -14.73
CA GLN A 316 1.28 52.34 -15.58
C GLN A 316 2.64 51.70 -15.91
N ASP A 317 3.32 51.14 -14.91
CA ASP A 317 4.56 50.38 -15.00
C ASP A 317 4.30 48.90 -14.67
N VAL A 318 4.53 48.03 -15.66
CA VAL A 318 4.28 46.60 -15.59
C VAL A 318 5.12 45.91 -14.50
N SER A 319 6.34 46.38 -14.22
CA SER A 319 7.19 45.83 -13.17
C SER A 319 6.55 46.03 -11.80
N TYR A 320 6.05 47.24 -11.52
CA TYR A 320 5.33 47.53 -10.29
C TYR A 320 3.96 46.86 -10.23
N THR A 321 3.26 46.69 -11.35
CA THR A 321 2.01 45.91 -11.41
C THR A 321 2.24 44.47 -10.94
N LYS A 322 3.25 43.79 -11.50
CA LYS A 322 3.59 42.40 -11.17
C LYS A 322 4.00 42.25 -9.70
N ASN A 323 4.93 43.10 -9.22
CA ASN A 323 5.38 43.07 -7.82
C ASN A 323 4.24 43.40 -6.84
N SER A 324 3.37 44.35 -7.19
CA SER A 324 2.22 44.73 -6.33
C SER A 324 1.19 43.62 -6.24
N LEU A 325 0.88 42.93 -7.36
CA LEU A 325 -0.05 41.82 -7.35
C LEU A 325 0.48 40.65 -6.51
N LEU A 326 1.77 40.31 -6.63
CA LEU A 326 2.41 39.30 -5.79
C LEU A 326 2.39 39.67 -4.30
N ASN A 327 2.75 40.90 -3.95
CA ASN A 327 2.74 41.34 -2.55
C ASN A 327 1.31 41.46 -1.99
N TYR A 328 0.32 41.82 -2.81
CA TYR A 328 -1.09 41.74 -2.46
C TYR A 328 -1.51 40.31 -2.10
N SER A 329 -1.11 39.32 -2.90
CA SER A 329 -1.33 37.90 -2.62
C SER A 329 -0.65 37.45 -1.32
N LYS A 330 0.57 37.92 -1.04
CA LYS A 330 1.29 37.64 0.21
C LYS A 330 0.57 38.23 1.43
N CYS A 331 0.09 39.48 1.36
CA CYS A 331 -0.72 40.04 2.44
C CYS A 331 -1.98 39.21 2.70
N LEU A 332 -2.65 38.73 1.64
CA LEU A 332 -3.83 37.88 1.78
C LEU A 332 -3.51 36.55 2.46
N PHE A 333 -2.35 35.96 2.15
CA PHE A 333 -1.84 34.76 2.80
C PHE A 333 -1.61 34.96 4.30
N GLU A 334 -0.89 36.02 4.70
CA GLU A 334 -0.62 36.34 6.11
C GLU A 334 -1.90 36.64 6.90
N LEU A 335 -2.94 37.18 6.25
CA LEU A 335 -4.25 37.43 6.85
C LEU A 335 -5.15 36.18 6.92
N GLY A 336 -4.68 35.01 6.48
CA GLY A 336 -5.46 33.77 6.44
C GLY A 336 -6.51 33.70 5.32
N ASN A 337 -6.53 34.66 4.39
CA ASN A 337 -7.47 34.71 3.27
C ASN A 337 -7.00 33.84 2.09
N TYR A 338 -6.78 32.55 2.36
CA TYR A 338 -6.05 31.66 1.44
C TYR A 338 -6.73 31.50 0.06
N ASN A 339 -8.06 31.35 0.02
CA ASN A 339 -8.80 31.21 -1.23
C ASN A 339 -8.64 32.42 -2.16
N LEU A 340 -8.64 33.64 -1.58
CA LEU A 340 -8.47 34.85 -2.37
C LEU A 340 -7.01 35.04 -2.80
N SER A 341 -6.05 34.67 -1.93
CA SER A 341 -4.63 34.63 -2.29
C SER A 341 -4.39 33.71 -3.49
N ILE A 342 -4.91 32.47 -3.47
CA ILE A 342 -4.85 31.53 -4.60
C ILE A 342 -5.38 32.17 -5.88
N LYS A 343 -6.59 32.74 -5.85
CA LYS A 343 -7.20 33.38 -7.03
C LYS A 343 -6.32 34.49 -7.61
N THR A 344 -5.64 35.25 -6.76
CA THR A 344 -4.76 36.35 -7.20
C THR A 344 -3.42 35.86 -7.72
N LEU A 345 -2.88 34.76 -7.17
CA LEU A 345 -1.66 34.11 -7.66
C LEU A 345 -1.90 33.39 -8.99
N GLU A 346 -3.05 32.70 -9.14
CA GLU A 346 -3.48 32.11 -10.42
C GLU A 346 -3.68 33.19 -11.48
N LYS A 347 -4.24 34.34 -11.09
CA LYS A 347 -4.33 35.51 -11.96
C LYS A 347 -2.93 35.99 -12.40
N LEU A 348 -2.01 36.19 -11.45
CA LEU A 348 -0.64 36.58 -11.73
C LEU A 348 0.04 35.61 -12.71
N LYS A 349 -0.15 34.30 -12.52
CA LYS A 349 0.36 33.25 -13.41
C LYS A 349 -0.29 33.28 -14.80
N SER A 350 -1.58 33.60 -14.89
CA SER A 350 -2.29 33.69 -16.18
C SER A 350 -1.92 34.92 -16.99
N GLU A 351 -1.72 36.07 -16.34
CA GLU A 351 -1.39 37.35 -17.00
C GLU A 351 0.13 37.50 -17.23
N PHE A 352 0.96 36.85 -16.41
CA PHE A 352 2.42 36.99 -16.42
C PHE A 352 3.12 35.64 -16.17
N SER A 353 3.02 34.73 -17.14
CA SER A 353 3.38 33.30 -17.04
C SER A 353 4.75 32.98 -16.41
N ASP A 354 5.78 33.77 -16.68
CA ASP A 354 7.15 33.48 -16.22
C ASP A 354 7.59 34.28 -14.99
N TYR A 355 6.71 35.14 -14.46
CA TYR A 355 7.10 36.06 -13.39
C TYR A 355 7.21 35.34 -12.03
N LYS A 356 8.45 35.13 -11.56
CA LYS A 356 8.77 34.48 -10.28
C LYS A 356 7.98 33.18 -10.06
N LEU A 357 7.89 32.38 -11.12
CA LEU A 357 7.01 31.21 -11.20
C LEU A 357 7.19 30.24 -10.03
N ASP A 358 8.43 30.00 -9.59
CA ASP A 358 8.72 29.12 -8.44
C ASP A 358 8.13 29.65 -7.14
N GLU A 359 8.31 30.95 -6.85
CA GLU A 359 7.75 31.60 -5.66
C GLU A 359 6.21 31.60 -5.69
N VAL A 360 5.64 31.85 -6.87
CA VAL A 360 4.17 31.83 -7.07
C VAL A 360 3.61 30.43 -6.85
N ASN A 361 4.26 29.41 -7.42
CA ASN A 361 3.82 28.02 -7.24
C ASN A 361 3.96 27.57 -5.78
N GLU A 362 5.05 27.93 -5.11
CA GLU A 362 5.24 27.63 -3.68
C GLU A 362 4.15 28.27 -2.83
N LEU A 363 3.80 29.53 -3.08
CA LEU A 363 2.71 30.22 -2.37
C LEU A 363 1.35 29.58 -2.65
N ILE A 364 1.04 29.22 -3.91
CA ILE A 364 -0.21 28.51 -4.24
C ILE A 364 -0.27 27.17 -3.48
N SER A 365 0.82 26.41 -3.50
CA SER A 365 0.97 25.14 -2.77
C SER A 365 0.75 25.30 -1.26
N GLU A 366 1.31 26.34 -0.64
CA GLU A 366 1.12 26.65 0.79
C GLU A 366 -0.32 27.05 1.11
N ASN A 367 -0.93 27.92 0.30
CA ASN A 367 -2.31 28.32 0.50
C ASN A 367 -3.27 27.11 0.41
N TYR A 368 -3.11 26.26 -0.61
CA TYR A 368 -3.93 25.03 -0.73
C TYR A 368 -3.71 24.06 0.44
N PHE A 369 -2.53 24.06 1.05
CA PHE A 369 -2.24 23.22 2.22
C PHE A 369 -2.99 23.71 3.45
N LEU A 370 -2.98 25.03 3.68
CA LEU A 370 -3.60 25.66 4.84
C LEU A 370 -5.15 25.70 4.78
N THR A 371 -5.76 25.51 3.61
CA THR A 371 -7.23 25.36 3.53
C THR A 371 -7.73 23.99 4.03
N ASN A 372 -6.83 23.04 4.30
CA ASN A 372 -7.16 21.63 4.60
C ASN A 372 -8.00 20.93 3.51
N ASP A 373 -8.13 21.52 2.32
CA ASP A 373 -8.80 20.91 1.17
C ASP A 373 -7.82 19.98 0.44
N TYR A 374 -7.69 18.76 0.97
CA TYR A 374 -6.75 17.76 0.49
C TYR A 374 -6.97 17.34 -0.96
N GLU A 375 -8.15 17.56 -1.55
CA GLU A 375 -8.38 17.25 -2.97
C GLU A 375 -7.80 18.32 -3.88
N ARG A 376 -8.05 19.61 -3.58
CA ARG A 376 -7.52 20.72 -4.40
C ARG A 376 -6.00 20.74 -4.39
N ILE A 377 -5.37 20.59 -3.23
CA ILE A 377 -3.91 20.53 -3.15
C ILE A 377 -3.35 19.32 -3.91
N LEU A 378 -4.02 18.17 -3.88
CA LEU A 378 -3.52 16.98 -4.57
C LEU A 378 -3.60 17.15 -6.09
N ASN A 379 -4.70 17.73 -6.59
CA ASN A 379 -4.86 18.07 -8.01
C ASN A 379 -3.79 19.09 -8.44
N TYR A 380 -3.55 20.12 -7.63
CA TYR A 380 -2.50 21.10 -7.87
C TYR A 380 -1.10 20.47 -7.88
N LEU A 381 -0.75 19.70 -6.84
CA LEU A 381 0.54 19.04 -6.78
C LEU A 381 0.72 18.06 -7.94
N ASN A 382 -0.32 17.34 -8.35
CA ASN A 382 -0.26 16.43 -9.50
C ASN A 382 -0.04 17.16 -10.84
N SER A 383 -0.46 18.43 -10.97
CA SER A 383 -0.25 19.21 -12.20
C SER A 383 1.15 19.83 -12.31
N LEU A 384 1.93 19.84 -11.23
CA LEU A 384 3.33 20.29 -11.27
C LEU A 384 4.22 19.28 -12.00
N GLU A 385 4.85 19.72 -13.09
CA GLU A 385 5.85 18.95 -13.85
C GLU A 385 7.05 18.56 -12.97
N ASN A 386 7.59 19.51 -12.21
CA ASN A 386 8.69 19.30 -11.27
C ASN A 386 8.25 19.71 -9.86
N LYS A 387 8.24 18.75 -8.92
CA LYS A 387 7.93 19.00 -7.50
C LYS A 387 9.24 19.23 -6.74
N SER A 388 9.37 20.38 -6.10
CA SER A 388 10.42 20.67 -5.12
C SER A 388 10.38 19.67 -3.95
N ASN A 389 11.47 19.57 -3.19
CA ASN A 389 11.50 18.72 -1.99
C ASN A 389 10.41 19.10 -0.98
N LYS A 390 10.10 20.39 -0.84
CA LYS A 390 9.06 20.90 0.06
C LYS A 390 7.66 20.48 -0.40
N GLU A 391 7.39 20.54 -1.70
CA GLU A 391 6.13 20.05 -2.29
C GLU A 391 5.98 18.54 -2.20
N LYS A 392 7.07 17.79 -2.43
CA LYS A 392 7.09 16.34 -2.21
C LYS A 392 6.80 15.98 -0.75
N GLN A 393 7.29 16.74 0.24
CA GLN A 393 6.94 16.54 1.65
C GLN A 393 5.45 16.77 1.92
N LYS A 394 4.87 17.86 1.39
CA LYS A 394 3.41 18.11 1.48
C LYS A 394 2.62 16.99 0.82
N TYR A 395 3.02 16.58 -0.38
CA TYR A 395 2.39 15.48 -1.11
C TYR A 395 2.39 14.18 -0.31
N LYS A 396 3.55 13.84 0.26
CA LYS A 396 3.72 12.70 1.18
C LYS A 396 2.74 12.77 2.35
N PHE A 397 2.59 13.94 2.97
CA PHE A 397 1.70 14.15 4.12
C PHE A 397 0.23 14.03 3.74
N ILE A 398 -0.18 14.62 2.62
CA ILE A 398 -1.57 14.55 2.14
C ILE A 398 -1.96 13.10 1.82
N LEU A 399 -1.08 12.35 1.14
CA LEU A 399 -1.30 10.93 0.88
C LEU A 399 -1.44 10.12 2.18
N TYR A 400 -0.60 10.41 3.18
CA TYR A 400 -0.74 9.81 4.51
C TYR A 400 -2.10 10.13 5.14
N GLN A 401 -2.55 11.39 5.12
CA GLN A 401 -3.84 11.79 5.68
C GLN A 401 -5.02 11.18 4.94
N LYS A 402 -4.94 11.02 3.61
CA LYS A 402 -5.95 10.25 2.85
C LYS A 402 -5.96 8.79 3.31
N GLY A 403 -4.79 8.20 3.57
CA GLY A 403 -4.67 6.87 4.17
C GLY A 403 -5.40 6.77 5.51
N VAL A 404 -5.15 7.71 6.43
CA VAL A 404 -5.80 7.79 7.74
C VAL A 404 -7.31 7.95 7.61
N ASN A 405 -7.78 8.87 6.77
CA ASN A 405 -9.22 9.10 6.58
C ASN A 405 -9.94 7.86 6.03
N ASN A 406 -9.36 7.18 5.03
CA ASN A 406 -9.92 5.95 4.49
C ASN A 406 -9.92 4.82 5.52
N PHE A 407 -8.87 4.73 6.34
CA PHE A 407 -8.80 3.76 7.45
C PHE A 407 -9.93 3.98 8.45
N ASN A 408 -10.13 5.23 8.90
CA ASN A 408 -11.18 5.58 9.85
C ASN A 408 -12.60 5.34 9.29
N ASN A 409 -12.76 5.41 7.96
CA ASN A 409 -14.02 5.11 7.27
C ASN A 409 -14.23 3.60 7.00
N GLY A 410 -13.30 2.74 7.40
CA GLY A 410 -13.35 1.30 7.13
C GLY A 410 -12.99 0.88 5.70
N ASP A 411 -12.60 1.82 4.83
CA ASP A 411 -12.12 1.53 3.48
C ASP A 411 -10.63 1.16 3.50
N PHE A 412 -10.35 -0.04 4.01
CA PHE A 412 -8.98 -0.53 4.18
C PHE A 412 -8.24 -0.70 2.84
N LYS A 413 -8.95 -0.97 1.73
CA LYS A 413 -8.34 -1.13 0.41
C LYS A 413 -7.73 0.19 -0.05
N ASN A 414 -8.47 1.29 0.04
CA ASN A 414 -7.95 2.61 -0.31
C ASN A 414 -6.95 3.13 0.73
N ALA A 415 -7.14 2.81 2.02
CA ALA A 415 -6.15 3.15 3.05
C ALA A 415 -4.77 2.58 2.72
N ILE A 416 -4.69 1.27 2.41
CA ILE A 416 -3.44 0.59 1.99
C ILE A 416 -2.83 1.29 0.76
N LYS A 417 -3.65 1.60 -0.25
CA LYS A 417 -3.18 2.30 -1.46
C LYS A 417 -2.51 3.63 -1.11
N TYR A 418 -3.17 4.48 -0.31
CA TYR A 418 -2.66 5.82 -0.01
C TYR A 418 -1.47 5.79 0.95
N PHE A 419 -1.45 4.90 1.94
CA PHE A 419 -0.28 4.71 2.79
C PHE A 419 0.95 4.23 1.99
N ARG A 420 0.76 3.29 1.07
CA ARG A 420 1.83 2.82 0.18
C ARG A 420 2.38 3.97 -0.66
N LEU A 421 1.50 4.72 -1.35
CA LEU A 421 1.90 5.88 -2.15
C LEU A 421 2.67 6.91 -1.32
N SER A 422 2.23 7.20 -0.08
CA SER A 422 2.95 8.09 0.83
C SER A 422 4.35 7.54 1.16
N SER A 423 4.47 6.25 1.47
CA SER A 423 5.76 5.64 1.83
C SER A 423 6.78 5.60 0.67
N GLU A 424 6.31 5.55 -0.58
CA GLU A 424 7.13 5.49 -1.80
C GLU A 424 7.66 6.87 -2.26
N ILE A 425 7.19 7.98 -1.67
CA ILE A 425 7.71 9.32 -2.02
C ILE A 425 9.16 9.47 -1.54
N ASP A 426 10.06 9.63 -2.51
CA ASP A 426 11.51 9.83 -2.36
C ASP A 426 11.85 11.23 -1.83
N VAL A 427 11.47 11.47 -0.58
CA VAL A 427 11.97 12.56 0.28
C VAL A 427 12.11 12.05 1.70
N GLU A 428 13.25 12.40 2.31
CA GLU A 428 13.59 12.07 3.68
C GLU A 428 12.63 12.78 4.66
N ASN A 429 11.64 12.02 5.11
CA ASN A 429 10.79 12.34 6.26
C ASN A 429 10.49 11.01 6.94
N ILE A 430 11.36 10.63 7.87
CA ILE A 430 11.32 9.31 8.50
C ILE A 430 10.09 9.12 9.39
N ASP A 431 9.64 10.17 10.08
CA ASP A 431 8.46 10.10 10.94
C ASP A 431 7.21 9.77 10.11
N LEU A 432 7.01 10.48 9.00
CA LEU A 432 5.86 10.25 8.13
C LEU A 432 5.95 8.90 7.40
N PHE A 433 7.14 8.51 6.94
CA PHE A 433 7.38 7.20 6.35
C PHE A 433 6.98 6.09 7.33
N THR A 434 7.46 6.14 8.57
CA THR A 434 7.18 5.09 9.56
C THR A 434 5.70 5.07 9.96
N LYS A 435 5.04 6.23 10.07
CA LYS A 435 3.58 6.33 10.27
C LYS A 435 2.77 5.73 9.12
N ALA A 436 3.15 5.99 7.87
CA ALA A 436 2.47 5.43 6.70
C ALA A 436 2.63 3.90 6.63
N VAL A 437 3.85 3.39 6.84
CA VAL A 437 4.10 1.95 6.87
C VAL A 437 3.34 1.28 8.02
N TYR A 438 3.28 1.90 9.20
CA TYR A 438 2.48 1.41 10.32
C TYR A 438 1.00 1.31 9.97
N GLY A 439 0.41 2.41 9.45
CA GLY A 439 -1.01 2.42 9.06
C GLY A 439 -1.33 1.39 7.98
N MET A 440 -0.40 1.13 7.05
CA MET A 440 -0.53 0.07 6.08
C MET A 440 -0.49 -1.33 6.71
N ALA A 441 0.42 -1.56 7.66
CA ALA A 441 0.51 -2.83 8.38
C ALA A 441 -0.74 -3.09 9.25
N GLU A 442 -1.30 -2.04 9.85
CA GLU A 442 -2.54 -2.10 10.62
C GLU A 442 -3.75 -2.40 9.73
N ALA A 443 -3.85 -1.78 8.55
CA ALA A 443 -4.89 -2.10 7.57
C ALA A 443 -4.80 -3.54 7.06
N TYR A 444 -3.58 -4.07 6.85
CA TYR A 444 -3.40 -5.48 6.53
C TYR A 444 -3.80 -6.40 7.68
N PHE A 445 -3.53 -6.01 8.93
CA PHE A 445 -3.94 -6.78 10.10
C PHE A 445 -5.47 -6.86 10.23
N VAL A 446 -6.17 -5.72 10.15
CA VAL A 446 -7.64 -5.66 10.28
C VAL A 446 -8.35 -6.41 9.14
N THR A 447 -7.72 -6.54 7.97
CA THR A 447 -8.23 -7.32 6.83
C THR A 447 -7.75 -8.78 6.81
N ASN A 448 -7.27 -9.32 7.93
CA ASN A 448 -6.78 -10.69 8.11
C ASN A 448 -5.61 -11.09 7.20
N GLN A 449 -4.90 -10.12 6.61
CA GLN A 449 -3.72 -10.34 5.76
C GLN A 449 -2.43 -10.31 6.61
N TYR A 450 -2.36 -11.21 7.59
CA TYR A 450 -1.34 -11.19 8.64
C TYR A 450 0.10 -11.32 8.12
N GLU A 451 0.36 -12.15 7.10
CA GLU A 451 1.71 -12.29 6.51
C GLU A 451 2.22 -10.98 5.90
N LYS A 452 1.34 -10.18 5.28
CA LYS A 452 1.70 -8.86 4.74
C LYS A 452 2.00 -7.87 5.86
N SER A 453 1.17 -7.86 6.91
CA SER A 453 1.40 -7.04 8.10
C SER A 453 2.76 -7.36 8.75
N LYS A 454 3.05 -8.64 8.98
CA LYS A 454 4.32 -9.14 9.54
C LYS A 454 5.52 -8.72 8.68
N THR A 455 5.43 -8.90 7.37
CA THR A 455 6.51 -8.54 6.43
C THR A 455 6.83 -7.05 6.52
N LEU A 456 5.81 -6.19 6.52
CA LEU A 456 6.00 -4.75 6.63
C LEU A 456 6.60 -4.32 7.97
N LEU A 457 6.04 -4.81 9.07
CA LEU A 457 6.51 -4.49 10.42
C LEU A 457 7.97 -4.91 10.61
N SER A 458 8.33 -6.12 10.17
CA SER A 458 9.68 -6.67 10.36
C SER A 458 10.73 -5.96 9.50
N ASN A 459 10.44 -5.67 8.24
CA ASN A 459 11.40 -5.07 7.32
C ASN A 459 11.61 -3.58 7.57
N HIS A 460 10.55 -2.86 7.93
CA HIS A 460 10.57 -1.40 7.89
C HIS A 460 10.46 -0.72 9.24
N LEU A 461 10.05 -1.40 10.32
CA LEU A 461 9.74 -0.74 11.60
C LEU A 461 10.49 -1.37 12.79
N VAL A 462 10.33 -2.67 13.01
CA VAL A 462 10.81 -3.36 14.22
C VAL A 462 12.34 -3.46 14.30
N LYS A 463 13.03 -3.75 13.19
CA LYS A 463 14.49 -3.99 13.17
C LYS A 463 15.35 -2.71 13.20
N LYS A 464 14.74 -1.52 13.25
CA LYS A 464 15.44 -0.24 13.06
C LYS A 464 15.47 0.57 14.35
N SER A 465 16.67 0.95 14.79
CA SER A 465 16.92 1.58 16.09
C SER A 465 16.56 3.07 16.18
N ASN A 466 16.52 3.79 15.05
CA ASN A 466 16.55 5.25 15.01
C ASN A 466 15.17 5.91 14.81
N TYR A 467 14.08 5.18 15.04
CA TYR A 467 12.72 5.68 14.78
C TYR A 467 12.03 6.24 16.01
N ASN A 468 10.98 7.03 15.76
CA ASN A 468 10.08 7.58 16.77
C ASN A 468 9.63 6.48 17.75
N LYS A 469 9.76 6.77 19.06
CA LYS A 469 9.43 5.84 20.14
C LYS A 469 7.97 5.38 20.10
N ASP A 470 7.03 6.28 19.77
CA ASP A 470 5.59 5.95 19.68
C ASP A 470 5.32 4.94 18.57
N VAL A 471 5.84 5.20 17.36
CA VAL A 471 5.68 4.29 16.22
C VAL A 471 6.33 2.94 16.50
N LYS A 472 7.50 2.93 17.15
CA LYS A 472 8.17 1.69 17.57
C LYS A 472 7.32 0.88 18.54
N LEU A 473 6.74 1.53 19.56
CA LEU A 473 5.84 0.87 20.51
C LEU A 473 4.61 0.29 19.81
N LYS A 474 3.91 1.09 19.01
CA LYS A 474 2.75 0.62 18.23
C LYS A 474 3.10 -0.55 17.30
N SER A 475 4.27 -0.52 16.67
CA SER A 475 4.75 -1.59 15.79
C SER A 475 5.06 -2.89 16.53
N LEU A 476 5.69 -2.81 17.71
CA LEU A 476 5.94 -3.99 18.56
C LEU A 476 4.61 -4.63 19.00
N LYS A 477 3.66 -3.79 19.44
CA LYS A 477 2.32 -4.23 19.84
C LYS A 477 1.61 -4.92 18.68
N LEU A 478 1.52 -4.27 17.51
CA LEU A 478 0.87 -4.82 16.33
C LEU A 478 1.56 -6.10 15.85
N MET A 479 2.89 -6.19 15.89
CA MET A 479 3.62 -7.42 15.58
C MET A 479 3.23 -8.57 16.51
N GLY A 480 3.07 -8.29 17.81
CA GLY A 480 2.57 -9.26 18.79
C GLY A 480 1.20 -9.83 18.37
N TYR A 481 0.23 -8.97 18.05
CA TYR A 481 -1.10 -9.41 17.60
C TYR A 481 -1.07 -10.11 16.23
N THR A 482 -0.27 -9.63 15.29
CA THR A 482 -0.13 -10.24 13.97
C THR A 482 0.38 -11.67 14.10
N LEU A 483 1.42 -11.90 14.92
CA LEU A 483 1.95 -13.24 15.16
C LEU A 483 1.00 -14.13 15.97
N PHE A 484 0.25 -13.53 16.91
CA PHE A 484 -0.81 -14.23 17.64
C PHE A 484 -1.85 -14.83 16.70
N ASN A 485 -2.36 -14.03 15.76
CA ASN A 485 -3.37 -14.47 14.77
C ASN A 485 -2.79 -15.41 13.70
N MET A 486 -1.46 -15.44 13.55
CA MET A 486 -0.76 -16.43 12.71
C MET A 486 -0.43 -17.73 13.45
N ASN A 487 -0.86 -17.88 14.72
CA ASN A 487 -0.51 -19.00 15.60
C ASN A 487 0.99 -19.12 15.93
N ASP A 488 1.80 -18.08 15.68
CA ASP A 488 3.21 -18.02 16.11
C ASP A 488 3.30 -17.44 17.53
N TYR A 489 2.77 -18.20 18.48
CA TYR A 489 2.59 -17.77 19.87
C TYR A 489 3.92 -17.53 20.60
N SER A 490 4.97 -18.27 20.27
CA SER A 490 6.29 -18.09 20.90
C SER A 490 6.86 -16.71 20.59
N ASN A 491 6.84 -16.32 19.31
CA ASN A 491 7.32 -14.99 18.90
C ASN A 491 6.34 -13.89 19.32
N SER A 492 5.04 -14.13 19.27
CA SER A 492 4.02 -13.19 19.75
C SER A 492 4.31 -12.75 21.20
N ALA A 493 4.55 -13.70 22.11
CA ALA A 493 4.90 -13.40 23.49
C ALA A 493 6.19 -12.56 23.61
N ASN A 494 7.20 -12.83 22.78
CA ASN A 494 8.44 -12.06 22.77
C ASN A 494 8.22 -10.60 22.36
N TYR A 495 7.33 -10.35 21.40
CA TYR A 495 7.00 -9.00 20.94
C TYR A 495 6.14 -8.23 21.94
N PHE A 496 5.18 -8.88 22.58
CA PHE A 496 4.43 -8.27 23.69
C PHE A 496 5.35 -7.92 24.88
N ASN A 497 6.24 -8.82 25.28
CA ASN A 497 7.25 -8.53 26.31
C ASN A 497 8.17 -7.37 25.88
N SER A 498 8.56 -7.32 24.61
CA SER A 498 9.37 -6.22 24.09
C SER A 498 8.63 -4.89 24.12
N TYR A 499 7.34 -4.87 23.78
CA TYR A 499 6.48 -3.69 23.92
C TYR A 499 6.44 -3.19 25.36
N LEU A 500 6.13 -4.08 26.31
CA LEU A 500 6.03 -3.75 27.74
C LEU A 500 7.35 -3.20 28.29
N LYS A 501 8.48 -3.86 27.98
CA LYS A 501 9.82 -3.37 28.35
C LYS A 501 10.15 -2.00 27.76
N ASN A 502 9.82 -1.74 26.50
CA ASN A 502 10.07 -0.43 25.87
C ASN A 502 9.17 0.68 26.44
N LYS A 503 8.03 0.31 27.03
CA LYS A 503 7.12 1.22 27.75
C LYS A 503 7.48 1.37 29.23
N ASN A 504 8.53 0.68 29.72
CA ASN A 504 8.92 0.58 31.13
C ASN A 504 7.81 0.01 32.03
N ILE A 505 7.01 -0.92 31.49
CA ILE A 505 5.95 -1.60 32.22
C ILE A 505 6.45 -3.01 32.55
N ASN A 506 6.69 -3.25 33.84
CA ASN A 506 7.18 -4.54 34.34
C ASN A 506 6.11 -5.35 35.08
N SER A 507 4.96 -4.74 35.39
CA SER A 507 3.87 -5.37 36.13
C SER A 507 2.51 -4.81 35.71
N PRO A 508 1.47 -5.65 35.62
CA PRO A 508 0.10 -5.24 35.36
C PRO A 508 -0.60 -4.58 36.57
N VAL A 509 0.01 -4.56 37.76
CA VAL A 509 -0.68 -4.17 39.01
C VAL A 509 -1.16 -2.70 39.01
N ASN A 510 -0.43 -1.78 38.35
CA ASN A 510 -0.68 -0.33 38.39
C ASN A 510 -0.73 0.32 36.99
N ILE A 511 -1.38 -0.30 36.01
CA ILE A 511 -1.48 0.22 34.63
C ILE A 511 -2.91 0.25 34.09
N ASP A 512 -3.13 1.09 33.06
CA ASP A 512 -4.42 1.27 32.39
C ASP A 512 -4.82 0.05 31.52
N ASN A 513 -6.11 -0.05 31.20
CA ASN A 513 -6.72 -1.20 30.51
C ASN A 513 -6.07 -1.56 29.16
N GLU A 514 -5.49 -0.61 28.43
CA GLU A 514 -4.90 -0.90 27.11
C GLU A 514 -3.65 -1.78 27.22
N ASP A 515 -2.82 -1.57 28.23
CA ASP A 515 -1.63 -2.40 28.47
C ASP A 515 -1.97 -3.73 29.13
N LEU A 516 -3.10 -3.79 29.87
CA LEU A 516 -3.61 -5.04 30.42
C LEU A 516 -3.94 -6.05 29.32
N ASP A 517 -4.55 -5.64 28.19
CA ASP A 517 -4.80 -6.57 27.07
C ASP A 517 -3.49 -7.15 26.51
N VAL A 518 -2.41 -6.37 26.49
CA VAL A 518 -1.09 -6.87 26.07
C VAL A 518 -0.56 -7.93 27.03
N PHE A 519 -0.71 -7.75 28.35
CA PHE A 519 -0.39 -8.80 29.32
C PHE A 519 -1.26 -10.05 29.12
N ILE A 520 -2.56 -9.87 28.88
CA ILE A 520 -3.49 -10.98 28.62
C ILE A 520 -3.02 -11.76 27.40
N ARG A 521 -2.82 -11.11 26.25
CA ARG A 521 -2.36 -11.74 25.00
C ARG A 521 -0.97 -12.36 25.13
N MET A 522 -0.10 -11.78 25.95
CA MET A 522 1.19 -12.39 26.29
C MET A 522 1.02 -13.68 27.10
N GLY A 523 0.12 -13.67 28.10
CA GLY A 523 -0.29 -14.85 28.85
C GLY A 523 -0.88 -15.93 27.94
N ASP A 524 -1.79 -15.55 27.04
CA ASP A 524 -2.45 -16.42 26.06
C ASP A 524 -1.42 -17.04 25.10
N SER A 525 -0.46 -16.23 24.66
CA SER A 525 0.66 -16.67 23.83
C SER A 525 1.56 -17.67 24.56
N TYR A 526 1.86 -17.43 25.83
CA TYR A 526 2.60 -18.40 26.63
C TYR A 526 1.80 -19.69 26.85
N TYR A 527 0.49 -19.61 27.07
CA TYR A 527 -0.37 -20.78 27.19
C TYR A 527 -0.38 -21.61 25.90
N ALA A 528 -0.66 -20.98 24.77
CA ALA A 528 -0.76 -21.64 23.46
C ALA A 528 0.58 -22.22 22.98
N SER A 529 1.71 -21.61 23.38
CA SER A 529 3.06 -22.16 23.16
C SER A 529 3.51 -23.18 24.22
N LYS A 530 2.58 -23.65 25.08
CA LYS A 530 2.82 -24.62 26.18
C LYS A 530 3.83 -24.17 27.23
N SER A 531 4.13 -22.88 27.29
CA SER A 531 4.95 -22.24 28.32
C SER A 531 4.14 -21.94 29.59
N TYR A 532 3.48 -22.97 30.14
CA TYR A 532 2.46 -22.81 31.19
C TYR A 532 2.96 -22.08 32.44
N ARG A 533 4.21 -22.29 32.88
CA ARG A 533 4.77 -21.58 34.04
C ARG A 533 4.92 -20.07 33.80
N LYS A 534 5.30 -19.66 32.59
CA LYS A 534 5.37 -18.23 32.22
C LYS A 534 3.98 -17.62 32.11
N SER A 535 3.05 -18.36 31.53
CA SER A 535 1.65 -17.97 31.42
C SER A 535 1.02 -17.77 32.81
N LEU A 536 1.24 -18.70 33.74
CA LEU A 536 0.80 -18.58 35.14
C LEU A 536 1.36 -17.35 35.84
N ALA A 537 2.65 -17.05 35.68
CA ALA A 537 3.25 -15.85 36.26
C ALA A 537 2.50 -14.59 35.77
N VAL A 538 2.31 -14.47 34.46
CA VAL A 538 1.60 -13.34 33.85
C VAL A 538 0.16 -13.24 34.33
N TYR A 539 -0.60 -14.34 34.33
CA TYR A 539 -2.00 -14.31 34.76
C TYR A 539 -2.16 -14.04 36.26
N ASN A 540 -1.27 -14.56 37.12
CA ASN A 540 -1.29 -14.25 38.55
C ASN A 540 -1.04 -12.76 38.78
N ASP A 541 -0.09 -12.15 38.06
CA ASP A 541 0.13 -10.71 38.15
C ASP A 541 -1.13 -9.93 37.72
N ILE A 542 -1.82 -10.37 36.65
CA ILE A 542 -3.09 -9.74 36.22
C ILE A 542 -4.18 -9.91 37.29
N LEU A 543 -4.23 -11.04 38.01
CA LEU A 543 -5.16 -11.21 39.13
C LEU A 543 -4.93 -10.22 40.28
N GLU A 544 -3.70 -9.73 40.45
CA GLU A 544 -3.36 -8.71 41.45
C GLU A 544 -3.65 -7.28 40.96
N SER A 545 -3.97 -7.10 39.67
CA SER A 545 -4.27 -5.79 39.07
C SER A 545 -5.70 -5.30 39.33
N LYS A 546 -5.96 -4.06 38.87
CA LYS A 546 -7.29 -3.42 38.84
C LYS A 546 -8.21 -3.98 37.74
N TYR A 547 -7.79 -4.99 36.99
CA TYR A 547 -8.60 -5.60 35.94
C TYR A 547 -9.95 -6.10 36.50
N LEU A 548 -11.06 -5.62 35.95
CA LEU A 548 -12.40 -5.92 36.49
C LEU A 548 -12.87 -7.32 36.09
N ASP A 549 -12.62 -7.75 34.86
CA ASP A 549 -13.14 -9.03 34.33
C ASP A 549 -12.18 -10.21 34.57
N LYS A 550 -11.83 -10.44 35.84
CA LYS A 550 -10.85 -11.48 36.24
C LYS A 550 -11.31 -12.90 35.89
N ASN A 551 -12.57 -13.12 35.53
CA ASN A 551 -13.11 -14.46 35.32
C ASN A 551 -12.36 -15.21 34.21
N TYR A 552 -12.04 -14.52 33.11
CA TYR A 552 -11.20 -15.05 32.04
C TYR A 552 -9.82 -15.47 32.54
N ILE A 553 -9.18 -14.64 33.35
CA ILE A 553 -7.83 -14.89 33.89
C ILE A 553 -7.83 -16.08 34.85
N ILE A 554 -8.84 -16.19 35.71
CA ILE A 554 -9.02 -17.33 36.61
C ILE A 554 -9.15 -18.62 35.80
N TYR A 555 -9.94 -18.61 34.72
CA TYR A 555 -10.08 -19.76 33.82
C TYR A 555 -8.75 -20.11 33.13
N GLN A 556 -8.03 -19.11 32.60
CA GLN A 556 -6.74 -19.36 31.96
C GLN A 556 -5.69 -19.93 32.92
N ILE A 557 -5.70 -19.52 34.19
CA ILE A 557 -4.85 -20.11 35.24
C ILE A 557 -5.20 -21.59 35.46
N ALA A 558 -6.49 -21.93 35.52
CA ALA A 558 -6.91 -23.33 35.58
C ALA A 558 -6.39 -24.13 34.39
N LEU A 559 -6.49 -23.58 33.18
CA LEU A 559 -5.97 -24.22 31.97
C LEU A 559 -4.45 -24.41 32.02
N CYS A 560 -3.71 -23.45 32.59
CA CYS A 560 -2.27 -23.62 32.77
C CYS A 560 -1.92 -24.72 33.78
N TYR A 561 -2.63 -24.81 34.90
CA TYR A 561 -2.43 -25.90 35.86
C TYR A 561 -2.81 -27.26 35.25
N TYR A 562 -3.86 -27.29 34.43
CA TYR A 562 -4.19 -28.47 33.63
C TYR A 562 -3.04 -28.88 32.70
N GLY A 563 -2.46 -27.94 31.95
CA GLY A 563 -1.30 -28.19 31.08
C GLY A 563 -0.03 -28.63 31.82
N LEU A 564 0.09 -28.31 33.11
CA LEU A 564 1.17 -28.79 33.99
C LEU A 564 0.88 -30.14 34.66
N ASN A 565 -0.28 -30.74 34.40
CA ASN A 565 -0.81 -31.92 35.11
C ASN A 565 -1.00 -31.69 36.63
N GLU A 566 -1.11 -30.42 37.06
CA GLU A 566 -1.38 -30.04 38.45
C GLU A 566 -2.91 -29.95 38.67
N TYR A 567 -3.63 -31.06 38.42
CA TYR A 567 -5.10 -31.10 38.33
C TYR A 567 -5.82 -30.59 39.58
N GLN A 568 -5.30 -30.84 40.78
CA GLN A 568 -5.90 -30.34 42.02
C GLN A 568 -5.92 -28.80 42.07
N LYS A 569 -4.86 -28.15 41.60
CA LYS A 569 -4.85 -26.69 41.50
C LYS A 569 -5.75 -26.20 40.37
N SER A 570 -5.81 -26.93 39.26
CA SER A 570 -6.76 -26.63 38.19
C SER A 570 -8.20 -26.62 38.72
N PHE A 571 -8.61 -27.63 39.48
CA PHE A 571 -9.93 -27.69 40.11
C PHE A 571 -10.22 -26.48 41.00
N VAL A 572 -9.29 -26.09 41.87
CA VAL A 572 -9.44 -24.89 42.72
C VAL A 572 -9.76 -23.64 41.90
N PHE A 573 -9.12 -23.45 40.75
CA PHE A 573 -9.38 -22.29 39.89
C PHE A 573 -10.66 -22.47 39.04
N LEU A 574 -10.98 -23.67 38.56
CA LEU A 574 -12.25 -23.94 37.87
C LEU A 574 -13.44 -23.69 38.80
N ASP A 575 -13.35 -24.08 40.07
CA ASP A 575 -14.39 -23.83 41.07
C ASP A 575 -14.60 -22.33 41.32
N ARG A 576 -13.54 -21.52 41.23
CA ARG A 576 -13.66 -20.06 41.28
C ARG A 576 -14.39 -19.49 40.06
N VAL A 577 -14.18 -20.05 38.87
CA VAL A 577 -14.93 -19.65 37.66
C VAL A 577 -16.40 -20.02 37.82
N ILE A 578 -16.69 -21.23 38.30
CA ILE A 578 -18.06 -21.72 38.53
C ILE A 578 -18.78 -20.86 39.59
N ALA A 579 -18.09 -20.49 40.67
CA ALA A 579 -18.61 -19.65 41.74
C ALA A 579 -18.73 -18.16 41.36
N ASN A 580 -18.14 -17.73 40.24
CA ASN A 580 -18.16 -16.32 39.82
C ASN A 580 -19.60 -15.87 39.50
N SER A 581 -19.90 -14.58 39.75
CA SER A 581 -21.17 -13.97 39.35
C SER A 581 -21.28 -13.83 37.83
N ASN A 582 -20.16 -13.58 37.15
CA ASN A 582 -20.07 -13.63 35.71
C ASN A 582 -20.10 -15.09 35.23
N LYS A 583 -21.18 -15.50 34.57
CA LYS A 583 -21.36 -16.88 34.07
C LYS A 583 -20.84 -17.11 32.64
N SER A 584 -20.13 -16.15 32.05
CA SER A 584 -19.63 -16.23 30.66
C SER A 584 -18.69 -17.41 30.36
N LEU A 585 -18.07 -18.00 31.39
CA LEU A 585 -17.14 -19.14 31.31
C LEU A 585 -17.59 -20.32 32.18
N LEU A 586 -18.87 -20.34 32.57
CA LEU A 586 -19.40 -21.39 33.43
C LEU A 586 -19.28 -22.76 32.75
N ASP A 587 -19.72 -22.87 31.50
CA ASP A 587 -19.66 -24.10 30.73
C ASP A 587 -18.24 -24.47 30.32
N ASP A 588 -17.41 -23.48 29.97
CA ASP A 588 -15.95 -23.64 29.79
C ASP A 588 -15.31 -24.34 31.01
N ALA A 589 -15.63 -23.89 32.22
CA ALA A 589 -15.06 -24.45 33.45
C ALA A 589 -15.60 -25.85 33.78
N ILE A 590 -16.91 -26.06 33.70
CA ILE A 590 -17.53 -27.37 33.95
C ILE A 590 -17.03 -28.40 32.95
N PHE A 591 -16.95 -28.03 31.66
CA PHE A 591 -16.44 -28.93 30.62
C PHE A 591 -14.98 -29.30 30.87
N ARG A 592 -14.14 -28.33 31.26
CA ARG A 592 -12.75 -28.62 31.62
C ARG A 592 -12.65 -29.54 32.82
N LYS A 593 -13.49 -29.39 33.85
CA LYS A 593 -13.52 -30.33 35.00
C LYS A 593 -13.89 -31.74 34.54
N ALA A 594 -14.94 -31.86 33.74
CA ALA A 594 -15.38 -33.14 33.18
C ALA A 594 -14.27 -33.79 32.34
N GLN A 595 -13.56 -33.01 31.53
CA GLN A 595 -12.43 -33.47 30.72
C GLN A 595 -11.26 -33.96 31.58
N ILE A 596 -10.90 -33.25 32.67
CA ILE A 596 -9.85 -33.70 33.59
C ILE A 596 -10.24 -35.03 34.22
N TYR A 597 -11.48 -35.19 34.69
CA TYR A 597 -11.95 -36.45 35.26
C TYR A 597 -11.98 -37.58 34.22
N PHE A 598 -12.35 -37.27 32.98
CA PHE A 598 -12.31 -38.23 31.88
C PHE A 598 -10.88 -38.72 31.59
N GLU A 599 -9.92 -37.80 31.49
CA GLU A 599 -8.50 -38.12 31.20
C GLU A 599 -7.81 -38.86 32.35
N THR A 600 -8.25 -38.62 33.59
CA THR A 600 -7.78 -39.33 34.79
C THR A 600 -8.53 -40.63 35.05
N SER A 601 -9.38 -41.08 34.11
CA SER A 601 -10.20 -42.29 34.20
C SER A 601 -11.20 -42.31 35.38
N GLU A 602 -11.48 -41.16 35.98
CA GLU A 602 -12.54 -40.96 36.97
C GLU A 602 -13.90 -40.77 36.26
N PHE A 603 -14.30 -41.76 35.46
CA PHE A 603 -15.46 -41.68 34.55
C PHE A 603 -16.78 -41.34 35.26
N GLY A 604 -16.96 -41.76 36.52
CA GLY A 604 -18.15 -41.42 37.30
C GLY A 604 -18.30 -39.91 37.54
N LYS A 605 -17.20 -39.22 37.90
CA LYS A 605 -17.21 -37.77 38.05
C LYS A 605 -17.24 -37.05 36.71
N ALA A 606 -16.60 -37.61 35.68
CA ALA A 606 -16.72 -37.08 34.33
C ALA A 606 -18.19 -37.04 33.88
N ILE A 607 -18.94 -38.12 34.12
CA ILE A 607 -20.38 -38.20 33.85
C ILE A 607 -21.17 -37.14 34.63
N GLU A 608 -20.87 -36.93 35.90
CA GLU A 608 -21.51 -35.89 36.74
C GLU A 608 -21.39 -34.51 36.09
N PHE A 609 -20.17 -34.06 35.78
CA PHE A 609 -19.95 -32.73 35.20
C PHE A 609 -20.40 -32.62 33.74
N TYR A 610 -20.30 -33.67 32.92
CA TYR A 610 -20.92 -33.63 31.58
C TYR A 610 -22.44 -33.54 31.66
N SER A 611 -23.06 -34.21 32.63
CA SER A 611 -24.51 -34.11 32.86
C SER A 611 -24.90 -32.71 33.31
N GLU A 612 -24.09 -32.04 34.12
CA GLU A 612 -24.33 -30.65 34.51
C GLU A 612 -24.45 -29.72 33.28
N ILE A 613 -23.60 -29.88 32.28
CA ILE A 613 -23.70 -29.11 31.02
C ILE A 613 -24.98 -29.45 30.28
N ILE A 614 -25.27 -30.74 30.13
CA ILE A 614 -26.39 -31.25 29.35
C ILE A 614 -27.73 -30.83 29.96
N ASP A 615 -27.86 -30.94 31.27
CA ASP A 615 -29.13 -30.75 31.98
C ASP A 615 -29.38 -29.27 32.31
N ASN A 616 -28.32 -28.50 32.60
CA ASN A 616 -28.44 -27.14 33.13
C ASN A 616 -27.98 -26.03 32.17
N ILE A 617 -27.25 -26.33 31.09
CA ILE A 617 -26.67 -25.31 30.19
C ILE A 617 -27.06 -25.57 28.72
N LYS A 618 -28.34 -25.38 28.42
CA LYS A 618 -28.99 -25.72 27.13
C LYS A 618 -28.37 -25.10 25.87
N PHE A 619 -27.64 -23.99 25.99
CA PHE A 619 -27.01 -23.29 24.86
C PHE A 619 -25.48 -23.33 24.89
N SER A 620 -24.89 -24.27 25.63
CA SER A 620 -23.44 -24.42 25.69
C SER A 620 -22.87 -24.87 24.34
N LYS A 621 -21.77 -24.24 23.91
CA LYS A 621 -20.95 -24.70 22.76
C LYS A 621 -20.34 -26.09 23.02
N TYR A 622 -20.29 -26.53 24.27
CA TYR A 622 -19.78 -27.84 24.70
C TYR A 622 -20.82 -28.95 24.69
N LEU A 623 -22.10 -28.65 24.46
CA LEU A 623 -23.15 -29.65 24.52
C LEU A 623 -22.85 -30.90 23.66
N PRO A 624 -22.38 -30.77 22.40
CA PRO A 624 -22.00 -31.94 21.59
C PRO A 624 -20.88 -32.77 22.19
N TYR A 625 -19.84 -32.09 22.71
CA TYR A 625 -18.68 -32.74 23.31
C TYR A 625 -19.03 -33.38 24.66
N ALA A 626 -19.96 -32.78 25.41
CA ALA A 626 -20.42 -33.32 26.68
C ALA A 626 -21.17 -34.64 26.48
N TYR A 627 -22.09 -34.71 25.50
CA TYR A 627 -22.72 -35.98 25.14
C TYR A 627 -21.66 -37.00 24.72
N LEU A 628 -20.76 -36.64 23.81
CA LEU A 628 -19.77 -37.57 23.27
C LEU A 628 -18.86 -38.17 24.35
N ASN A 629 -18.34 -37.32 25.23
CA ASN A 629 -17.44 -37.74 26.29
C ASN A 629 -18.19 -38.46 27.41
N ARG A 630 -19.46 -38.13 27.67
CA ARG A 630 -20.33 -38.88 28.59
C ARG A 630 -20.66 -40.26 28.03
N SER A 631 -20.97 -40.40 26.75
CA SER A 631 -21.14 -41.71 26.09
C SER A 631 -19.90 -42.57 26.25
N THR A 632 -18.72 -41.99 26.02
CA THR A 632 -17.45 -42.71 26.13
C THR A 632 -17.15 -43.09 27.59
N SER A 633 -17.48 -42.22 28.54
CA SER A 633 -17.39 -42.51 29.98
C SER A 633 -18.31 -43.66 30.38
N TYR A 634 -19.56 -43.65 29.91
CA TYR A 634 -20.50 -44.75 30.11
C TYR A 634 -19.99 -46.06 29.51
N PHE A 635 -19.45 -46.03 28.29
CA PHE A 635 -18.84 -47.19 27.67
C PHE A 635 -17.69 -47.77 28.51
N ASN A 636 -16.79 -46.91 29.02
CA ASN A 636 -15.68 -47.35 29.87
C ASN A 636 -16.14 -47.93 31.22
N LEU A 637 -17.29 -47.49 31.74
CA LEU A 637 -17.95 -48.07 32.90
C LEU A 637 -18.84 -49.28 32.58
N LYS A 638 -18.87 -49.73 31.32
CA LYS A 638 -19.73 -50.82 30.80
C LYS A 638 -21.23 -50.52 30.90
N SER A 639 -21.60 -49.26 31.04
CA SER A 639 -22.97 -48.75 31.00
C SER A 639 -23.40 -48.56 29.54
N TYR A 640 -23.47 -49.66 28.79
CA TYR A 640 -23.61 -49.64 27.33
C TYR A 640 -24.93 -49.00 26.86
N ASP A 641 -26.04 -49.21 27.58
CA ASP A 641 -27.33 -48.61 27.23
C ASP A 641 -27.31 -47.09 27.35
N GLN A 642 -26.68 -46.55 28.39
CA GLN A 642 -26.51 -45.10 28.55
C GLN A 642 -25.57 -44.53 27.49
N ALA A 643 -24.49 -45.26 27.16
CA ALA A 643 -23.59 -44.86 26.08
C ALA A 643 -24.31 -44.79 24.73
N GLU A 644 -25.13 -45.79 24.42
CA GLU A 644 -25.92 -45.83 23.18
C GLU A 644 -26.90 -44.67 23.10
N LYS A 645 -27.61 -44.36 24.20
CA LYS A 645 -28.55 -43.23 24.27
C LYS A 645 -27.86 -41.89 23.97
N ASP A 646 -26.70 -41.64 24.57
CA ASP A 646 -25.99 -40.38 24.35
C ASP A 646 -25.41 -40.31 22.91
N PHE A 647 -24.89 -41.41 22.36
CA PHE A 647 -24.47 -41.45 20.95
C PHE A 647 -25.64 -41.21 19.99
N LEU A 648 -26.80 -41.82 20.25
CA LEU A 648 -28.01 -41.60 19.44
C LEU A 648 -28.49 -40.15 19.50
N PHE A 649 -28.46 -39.53 20.69
CA PHE A 649 -28.84 -38.14 20.83
C PHE A 649 -28.00 -37.23 19.92
N ILE A 650 -26.68 -37.45 19.85
CA ILE A 650 -25.78 -36.71 18.96
C ILE A 650 -26.21 -36.88 17.50
N LEU A 651 -26.44 -38.12 17.06
CA LEU A 651 -26.74 -38.45 15.66
C LEU A 651 -28.10 -37.87 15.21
N GLU A 652 -29.03 -37.71 16.14
CA GLU A 652 -30.38 -37.20 15.86
C GLU A 652 -30.50 -35.68 15.99
N ASN A 653 -29.78 -35.06 16.92
CA ASN A 653 -30.04 -33.66 17.33
C ASN A 653 -28.90 -32.68 17.06
N ILE A 654 -27.70 -33.14 16.66
CA ILE A 654 -26.52 -32.28 16.56
C ILE A 654 -25.97 -32.30 15.14
N ASP A 655 -26.21 -31.27 14.35
CA ASP A 655 -25.72 -31.17 12.96
C ASP A 655 -24.26 -30.67 12.87
N ASP A 656 -23.34 -31.40 13.50
CA ASP A 656 -21.89 -31.25 13.32
C ASP A 656 -21.28 -32.51 12.69
N LYS A 657 -20.64 -32.34 11.54
CA LYS A 657 -20.07 -33.44 10.75
C LYS A 657 -19.01 -34.24 11.54
N SER A 658 -18.14 -33.56 12.28
CA SER A 658 -17.04 -34.18 13.03
C SER A 658 -17.60 -34.93 14.23
N ILE A 659 -18.50 -34.30 14.97
CA ILE A 659 -19.07 -34.90 16.19
C ILE A 659 -19.94 -36.11 15.86
N GLN A 660 -20.78 -36.06 14.82
CA GLN A 660 -21.56 -37.23 14.39
C GLN A 660 -20.66 -38.39 13.92
N SER A 661 -19.53 -38.08 13.26
CA SER A 661 -18.54 -39.11 12.87
C SER A 661 -17.97 -39.83 14.10
N GLU A 662 -17.54 -39.08 15.11
CA GLU A 662 -17.01 -39.63 16.36
C GLU A 662 -18.08 -40.43 17.12
N ALA A 663 -19.34 -39.97 17.11
CA ALA A 663 -20.45 -40.67 17.71
C ALA A 663 -20.76 -42.01 17.03
N LEU A 664 -20.69 -42.09 15.69
CA LEU A 664 -20.85 -43.36 14.96
C LEU A 664 -19.75 -44.37 15.30
N LEU A 665 -18.50 -43.92 15.42
CA LEU A 665 -17.38 -44.78 15.81
C LEU A 665 -17.52 -45.28 17.25
N GLY A 666 -18.03 -44.44 18.15
CA GLY A 666 -18.36 -44.83 19.52
C GLY A 666 -19.51 -45.85 19.55
N MET A 667 -20.59 -45.56 18.81
CA MET A 667 -21.76 -46.43 18.70
C MET A 667 -21.43 -47.80 18.10
N GLN A 668 -20.52 -47.88 17.12
CA GLN A 668 -19.98 -49.14 16.59
C GLN A 668 -19.42 -50.05 17.68
N LYS A 669 -18.70 -49.47 18.65
CA LYS A 669 -18.17 -50.24 19.78
C LYS A 669 -19.26 -50.67 20.74
N VAL A 670 -20.26 -49.81 20.96
CA VAL A 670 -21.37 -50.06 21.89
C VAL A 670 -22.29 -51.18 21.37
N VAL A 671 -22.62 -51.20 20.08
CA VAL A 671 -23.56 -52.19 19.54
C VAL A 671 -23.07 -53.63 19.60
N SER A 672 -21.76 -53.84 19.68
CA SER A 672 -21.21 -55.17 19.94
C SER A 672 -21.58 -55.71 21.34
N PHE A 673 -22.06 -54.86 22.24
CA PHE A 673 -22.54 -55.23 23.57
C PHE A 673 -24.07 -55.10 23.72
N THR A 674 -24.72 -54.19 23.01
CA THR A 674 -26.19 -54.00 23.06
C THR A 674 -26.96 -54.82 22.01
N ASP A 675 -26.26 -55.42 21.04
CA ASP A 675 -26.80 -56.17 19.90
C ASP A 675 -27.68 -55.35 18.92
N ASN A 676 -27.65 -54.02 19.00
CA ASN A 676 -28.49 -53.11 18.21
C ASN A 676 -27.89 -52.73 16.84
N PHE A 677 -27.40 -53.71 16.07
CA PHE A 677 -26.73 -53.49 14.78
C PHE A 677 -27.62 -52.85 13.71
N THR A 678 -28.92 -53.19 13.67
CA THR A 678 -29.89 -52.60 12.73
C THR A 678 -30.02 -51.09 12.95
N LEU A 679 -30.02 -50.66 14.20
CA LEU A 679 -30.12 -49.25 14.57
C LEU A 679 -28.88 -48.48 14.10
N LEU A 680 -27.69 -49.03 14.32
CA LEU A 680 -26.44 -48.43 13.82
C LEU A 680 -26.44 -48.31 12.29
N ASN A 681 -26.86 -49.35 11.56
CA ASN A 681 -26.95 -49.31 10.10
C ASN A 681 -27.86 -48.17 9.60
N ARG A 682 -28.97 -47.93 10.30
CA ARG A 682 -29.87 -46.79 10.02
C ARG A 682 -29.18 -45.45 10.25
N GLN A 683 -28.42 -45.30 11.34
CA GLN A 683 -27.71 -44.06 11.63
C GLN A 683 -26.56 -43.79 10.64
N ILE A 684 -25.82 -44.82 10.22
CA ILE A 684 -24.81 -44.69 9.16
C ILE A 684 -25.45 -44.20 7.85
N SER A 685 -26.62 -44.75 7.50
CA SER A 685 -27.37 -44.35 6.31
C SER A 685 -27.86 -42.89 6.39
N SER A 686 -28.37 -42.47 7.54
CA SER A 686 -28.78 -41.09 7.82
C SER A 686 -27.60 -40.11 7.68
N TYR A 687 -26.47 -40.42 8.32
CA TYR A 687 -25.25 -39.63 8.25
C TYR A 687 -24.73 -39.45 6.82
N ARG A 688 -24.74 -40.53 6.02
CA ARG A 688 -24.41 -40.49 4.59
C ARG A 688 -25.33 -39.56 3.80
N SER A 689 -26.63 -39.61 4.06
CA SER A 689 -27.58 -38.74 3.36
C SER A 689 -27.37 -37.26 3.69
N LYS A 690 -26.99 -36.96 4.94
CA LYS A 690 -26.70 -35.59 5.38
C LYS A 690 -25.35 -35.08 4.87
N PHE A 691 -24.33 -35.94 4.78
CA PHE A 691 -22.95 -35.55 4.43
C PHE A 691 -22.38 -36.39 3.27
N PRO A 692 -22.91 -36.25 2.05
CA PRO A 692 -22.54 -37.11 0.90
C PRO A 692 -21.08 -36.94 0.45
N ASP A 693 -20.49 -35.76 0.63
CA ASP A 693 -19.12 -35.44 0.21
C ASP A 693 -18.06 -35.79 1.27
N ASN A 694 -18.45 -36.42 2.38
CA ASN A 694 -17.51 -36.70 3.46
C ASN A 694 -16.70 -37.96 3.18
N ASN A 695 -15.39 -37.82 2.99
CA ASN A 695 -14.48 -38.96 2.80
C ASN A 695 -14.45 -39.93 4.00
N GLU A 696 -14.76 -39.48 5.22
CA GLU A 696 -14.77 -40.34 6.42
C GLU A 696 -15.89 -41.40 6.39
N ILE A 697 -16.97 -41.20 5.62
CA ILE A 697 -18.09 -42.18 5.56
C ILE A 697 -17.62 -43.56 5.10
N GLN A 698 -16.66 -43.59 4.16
CA GLN A 698 -16.14 -44.84 3.60
C GLN A 698 -15.42 -45.66 4.68
N LYS A 699 -14.71 -44.99 5.58
CA LYS A 699 -14.03 -45.62 6.72
C LYS A 699 -15.02 -46.16 7.74
N ILE A 700 -16.06 -45.38 8.07
CA ILE A 700 -17.12 -45.79 9.01
C ILE A 700 -17.82 -47.05 8.49
N GLU A 701 -18.19 -47.09 7.22
CA GLU A 701 -18.88 -48.24 6.62
C GLU A 701 -18.02 -49.49 6.57
N TYR A 702 -16.75 -49.35 6.21
CA TYR A 702 -15.80 -50.46 6.22
C TYR A 702 -15.65 -51.06 7.63
N GLU A 703 -15.51 -50.23 8.67
CA GLU A 703 -15.44 -50.69 10.05
C GLU A 703 -16.75 -51.35 10.51
N ASN A 704 -17.90 -50.87 10.04
CA ASN A 704 -19.19 -51.49 10.33
C ASN A 704 -19.31 -52.89 9.72
N ILE A 705 -18.93 -53.07 8.46
CA ILE A 705 -18.95 -54.37 7.78
C ILE A 705 -18.06 -55.37 8.52
N ARG A 706 -16.87 -54.94 8.96
CA ARG A 706 -15.99 -55.76 9.81
C ARG A 706 -16.68 -56.15 11.11
N ASN A 707 -17.31 -55.18 11.77
CA ASN A 707 -17.99 -55.39 13.04
C ASN A 707 -19.11 -56.45 12.90
N LEU A 708 -19.93 -56.36 11.85
CA LEU A 708 -20.96 -57.35 11.55
C LEU A 708 -20.38 -58.75 11.32
N TYR A 709 -19.28 -58.85 10.55
CA TYR A 709 -18.61 -60.12 10.29
C TYR A 709 -18.11 -60.80 11.57
N PHE A 710 -17.37 -60.06 12.42
CA PHE A 710 -16.78 -60.62 13.63
C PHE A 710 -17.82 -60.93 14.72
N ASN A 711 -18.96 -60.24 14.71
CA ASN A 711 -20.10 -60.53 15.60
C ASN A 711 -21.09 -61.54 14.99
N GLN A 712 -20.72 -62.21 13.88
CA GLN A 712 -21.50 -63.27 13.25
C GLN A 712 -22.89 -62.82 12.75
N LYS A 713 -23.05 -61.52 12.50
CA LYS A 713 -24.27 -60.90 11.95
C LYS A 713 -24.23 -60.95 10.42
N TYR A 714 -24.16 -62.17 9.88
CA TYR A 714 -23.94 -62.41 8.46
C TYR A 714 -25.08 -61.88 7.58
N THR A 715 -26.33 -61.96 8.04
CA THR A 715 -27.51 -61.46 7.32
C THR A 715 -27.48 -59.93 7.16
N ASP A 716 -27.17 -59.22 8.25
CA ASP A 716 -27.04 -57.75 8.24
C ASP A 716 -25.86 -57.30 7.36
N LEU A 717 -24.75 -58.05 7.39
CA LEU A 717 -23.60 -57.78 6.52
C LEU A 717 -23.98 -57.87 5.05
N ILE A 718 -24.64 -58.97 4.65
CA ILE A 718 -25.09 -59.18 3.27
C ILE A 718 -26.00 -58.03 2.83
N GLN A 719 -26.99 -57.67 3.65
CA GLN A 719 -27.89 -56.56 3.35
C GLN A 719 -27.14 -55.24 3.17
N GLN A 720 -26.18 -54.94 4.05
CA GLN A 720 -25.42 -53.70 3.99
C GLN A 720 -24.59 -53.62 2.71
N VAL A 721 -23.82 -54.66 2.37
CA VAL A 721 -22.95 -54.64 1.19
C VAL A 721 -23.77 -54.55 -0.09
N ASN A 722 -24.88 -55.30 -0.19
CA ASN A 722 -25.78 -55.24 -1.35
C ASN A 722 -26.41 -53.85 -1.53
N THR A 723 -26.74 -53.18 -0.42
CA THR A 723 -27.24 -51.80 -0.46
C THR A 723 -26.17 -50.85 -1.02
N LEU A 724 -24.92 -50.95 -0.56
CA LEU A 724 -23.82 -50.11 -1.06
C LEU A 724 -23.53 -50.33 -2.55
N ASP A 725 -23.62 -51.58 -3.01
CA ASP A 725 -23.39 -51.96 -4.41
C ASP A 725 -24.49 -51.45 -5.34
N SER A 726 -25.76 -51.60 -4.94
CA SER A 726 -26.91 -51.08 -5.71
C SER A 726 -26.84 -49.56 -5.94
N LEU A 727 -26.26 -48.83 -4.99
CA LEU A 727 -26.05 -47.38 -5.07
C LEU A 727 -24.80 -46.99 -5.90
N LYS A 728 -24.09 -47.97 -6.49
CA LYS A 728 -22.85 -47.80 -7.26
C LYS A 728 -21.78 -47.00 -6.52
N LYS A 729 -21.62 -47.23 -5.22
CA LYS A 729 -20.71 -46.46 -4.37
C LYS A 729 -19.33 -47.08 -4.32
N ASN A 730 -18.29 -46.24 -4.23
CA ASN A 730 -16.93 -46.70 -4.03
C ASN A 730 -16.77 -47.22 -2.59
N ILE A 731 -16.24 -48.43 -2.44
CA ILE A 731 -16.05 -49.12 -1.16
C ILE A 731 -14.56 -49.32 -0.95
N ILE A 732 -14.01 -48.74 0.12
CA ILE A 732 -12.61 -48.94 0.48
C ILE A 732 -12.36 -50.40 0.89
N ASN A 733 -11.15 -50.91 0.64
CA ASN A 733 -10.78 -52.29 0.95
C ASN A 733 -11.75 -53.34 0.36
N ARG A 734 -12.27 -53.09 -0.85
CA ARG A 734 -13.26 -53.95 -1.52
C ARG A 734 -12.89 -55.43 -1.54
N ASN A 735 -11.62 -55.78 -1.74
CA ASN A 735 -11.17 -57.18 -1.74
C ASN A 735 -11.42 -57.90 -0.40
N GLU A 736 -11.29 -57.17 0.71
CA GLU A 736 -11.54 -57.71 2.05
C GLU A 736 -13.04 -57.78 2.36
N ILE A 737 -13.81 -56.76 1.96
CA ILE A 737 -15.26 -56.78 2.08
C ILE A 737 -15.87 -57.92 1.24
N ASN A 738 -15.39 -58.13 0.01
CA ASN A 738 -15.81 -59.27 -0.82
C ASN A 738 -15.51 -60.60 -0.13
N TYR A 739 -14.37 -60.70 0.55
CA TYR A 739 -14.05 -61.91 1.32
C TYR A 739 -15.05 -62.12 2.48
N TYR A 740 -15.34 -61.08 3.27
CA TYR A 740 -16.34 -61.18 4.34
C TYR A 740 -17.75 -61.48 3.81
N LEU A 741 -18.11 -60.92 2.65
CA LEU A 741 -19.38 -61.18 1.99
C LEU A 741 -19.48 -62.64 1.52
N ALA A 742 -18.44 -63.15 0.85
CA ALA A 742 -18.39 -64.54 0.40
C ALA A 742 -18.41 -65.53 1.59
N GLU A 743 -17.69 -65.24 2.67
CA GLU A 743 -17.78 -66.03 3.90
C GLU A 743 -19.16 -65.94 4.54
N SER A 744 -19.82 -64.77 4.52
CA SER A 744 -21.17 -64.60 5.04
C SER A 744 -22.18 -65.44 4.25
N TYR A 745 -22.14 -65.37 2.91
CA TYR A 745 -22.96 -66.23 2.05
C TYR A 745 -22.69 -67.72 2.27
N PHE A 746 -21.42 -68.10 2.41
CA PHE A 746 -21.05 -69.49 2.73
C PHE A 746 -21.62 -69.94 4.08
N LYS A 747 -21.56 -69.08 5.11
CA LYS A 747 -22.10 -69.37 6.46
C LYS A 747 -23.62 -69.43 6.50
N THR A 748 -24.31 -68.74 5.59
CA THR A 748 -25.77 -68.80 5.45
C THR A 748 -26.23 -69.83 4.41
N ASN A 749 -25.35 -70.75 3.96
CA ASN A 749 -25.62 -71.79 2.96
C ASN A 749 -26.04 -71.28 1.57
N ASN A 750 -25.77 -70.02 1.24
CA ASN A 750 -25.99 -69.43 -0.08
C ASN A 750 -24.77 -69.69 -0.97
N PHE A 751 -24.59 -70.95 -1.37
CA PHE A 751 -23.35 -71.41 -2.01
C PHE A 751 -23.10 -70.82 -3.40
N LEU A 752 -24.15 -70.52 -4.18
CA LEU A 752 -24.01 -69.96 -5.53
C LEU A 752 -23.48 -68.51 -5.49
N ASP A 753 -24.06 -67.67 -4.64
CA ASP A 753 -23.60 -66.28 -4.45
C ASP A 753 -22.16 -66.26 -3.88
N ALA A 754 -21.87 -67.17 -2.95
CA ALA A 754 -20.52 -67.33 -2.41
C ALA A 754 -19.51 -67.72 -3.50
N GLU A 755 -19.85 -68.68 -4.37
CA GLU A 755 -18.99 -69.14 -5.46
C GLU A 755 -18.61 -67.99 -6.40
N GLU A 756 -19.58 -67.18 -6.83
CA GLU A 756 -19.35 -66.04 -7.72
C GLU A 756 -18.33 -65.06 -7.13
N ILE A 757 -18.47 -64.72 -5.84
CA ILE A 757 -17.59 -63.75 -5.20
C ILE A 757 -16.21 -64.35 -4.94
N TYR A 758 -16.11 -65.62 -4.52
CA TYR A 758 -14.80 -66.26 -4.34
C TYR A 758 -14.04 -66.38 -5.67
N LEU A 759 -14.73 -66.63 -6.79
CA LEU A 759 -14.12 -66.67 -8.11
C LEU A 759 -13.44 -65.34 -8.44
N ASN A 760 -14.16 -64.24 -8.26
CA ASN A 760 -13.64 -62.88 -8.45
C ASN A 760 -12.42 -62.59 -7.56
N ILE A 761 -12.41 -63.07 -6.31
CA ILE A 761 -11.25 -62.93 -5.41
C ILE A 761 -10.07 -63.76 -5.91
N SER A 762 -10.33 -64.95 -6.46
CA SER A 762 -9.30 -65.89 -6.91
C SER A 762 -8.58 -65.46 -8.20
N ASP A 763 -9.24 -64.67 -9.05
CA ASP A 763 -8.64 -64.11 -10.27
C ASP A 763 -7.68 -62.94 -9.98
N SER A 764 -7.72 -62.39 -8.76
CA SER A 764 -6.80 -61.35 -8.28
C SER A 764 -5.58 -62.00 -7.59
N ILE A 765 -4.55 -62.29 -8.39
CA ILE A 765 -3.33 -63.04 -7.98
C ILE A 765 -2.61 -62.42 -6.75
N ASN A 766 -2.83 -61.14 -6.45
CA ASN A 766 -2.21 -60.43 -5.31
C ASN A 766 -3.11 -60.34 -4.06
N SER A 767 -4.22 -61.07 -3.99
CA SER A 767 -5.11 -61.04 -2.81
C SER A 767 -4.55 -61.87 -1.65
N LYS A 768 -4.47 -61.28 -0.45
CA LYS A 768 -4.19 -62.01 0.82
C LYS A 768 -5.23 -63.10 1.15
N TYR A 769 -6.33 -63.15 0.39
CA TYR A 769 -7.43 -64.10 0.53
C TYR A 769 -7.40 -65.24 -0.48
N LEU A 770 -6.45 -65.25 -1.42
CA LEU A 770 -6.41 -66.20 -2.54
C LEU A 770 -6.48 -67.67 -2.11
N SER A 771 -5.65 -68.09 -1.15
CA SER A 771 -5.63 -69.50 -0.68
C SER A 771 -6.95 -69.91 -0.03
N ARG A 772 -7.53 -69.02 0.80
CA ARG A 772 -8.82 -69.26 1.46
C ARG A 772 -9.96 -69.32 0.45
N SER A 773 -9.97 -68.43 -0.54
CA SER A 773 -10.98 -68.42 -1.60
C SER A 773 -10.91 -69.68 -2.45
N LEU A 774 -9.72 -70.16 -2.84
CA LEU A 774 -9.59 -71.42 -3.58
C LEU A 774 -10.05 -72.63 -2.77
N ASN A 775 -9.76 -72.66 -1.47
CA ASN A 775 -10.27 -73.69 -0.56
C ASN A 775 -11.80 -73.69 -0.53
N ARG A 776 -12.41 -72.50 -0.39
CA ARG A 776 -13.87 -72.34 -0.40
C ARG A 776 -14.51 -72.71 -1.73
N LEU A 777 -13.95 -72.26 -2.86
CA LEU A 777 -14.43 -72.65 -4.20
C LEU A 777 -14.40 -74.16 -4.38
N ALA A 778 -13.32 -74.80 -3.96
CA ALA A 778 -13.18 -76.24 -4.04
C ALA A 778 -14.17 -76.96 -3.14
N SER A 779 -14.35 -76.51 -1.89
CA SER A 779 -15.33 -77.05 -0.96
C SER A 779 -16.78 -76.86 -1.45
N ILE A 780 -17.13 -75.68 -1.96
CA ILE A 780 -18.46 -75.38 -2.51
C ILE A 780 -18.75 -76.31 -3.69
N ASN A 781 -17.80 -76.42 -4.64
CA ASN A 781 -17.99 -77.27 -5.80
C ASN A 781 -18.04 -78.76 -5.43
N LEU A 782 -17.32 -79.20 -4.40
CA LEU A 782 -17.46 -80.55 -3.86
C LEU A 782 -18.88 -80.79 -3.31
N THR A 783 -19.42 -79.85 -2.51
CA THR A 783 -20.79 -79.93 -1.97
C THR A 783 -21.84 -79.92 -3.06
N LEU A 784 -21.66 -79.10 -4.09
CA LEU A 784 -22.54 -79.03 -5.27
C LEU A 784 -22.34 -80.20 -6.24
N LYS A 785 -21.49 -81.18 -5.91
CA LYS A 785 -21.15 -82.36 -6.74
C LYS A 785 -20.49 -82.03 -8.09
N ASN A 786 -19.92 -80.84 -8.22
CA ASN A 786 -19.12 -80.40 -9.37
C ASN A 786 -17.66 -80.85 -9.21
N TYR A 787 -17.43 -82.17 -9.23
CA TYR A 787 -16.14 -82.76 -8.84
C TYR A 787 -14.95 -82.28 -9.69
N ASP A 788 -15.10 -82.16 -11.02
CA ASP A 788 -14.01 -81.70 -11.89
C ASP A 788 -13.59 -80.25 -11.60
N LYS A 789 -14.56 -79.36 -11.34
CA LYS A 789 -14.30 -77.97 -10.95
C LYS A 789 -13.61 -77.91 -9.58
N SER A 790 -14.10 -78.69 -8.63
CA SER A 790 -13.53 -78.81 -7.29
C SER A 790 -12.07 -79.29 -7.32
N ILE A 791 -11.76 -80.31 -8.13
CA ILE A 791 -10.37 -80.78 -8.35
C ILE A 791 -9.50 -79.66 -8.90
N LYS A 792 -9.98 -78.91 -9.90
CA LYS A 792 -9.24 -77.80 -10.49
C LYS A 792 -8.87 -76.76 -9.42
N TYR A 793 -9.81 -76.37 -8.56
CA TYR A 793 -9.55 -75.41 -7.50
C TYR A 793 -8.61 -75.94 -6.42
N TYR A 794 -8.75 -77.20 -5.99
CA TYR A 794 -7.81 -77.78 -5.03
C TYR A 794 -6.38 -77.91 -5.61
N LYS A 795 -6.23 -78.26 -6.89
CA LYS A 795 -4.91 -78.27 -7.55
C LYS A 795 -4.29 -76.87 -7.60
N ASN A 796 -5.09 -75.87 -7.91
CA ASN A 796 -4.64 -74.48 -7.87
C ASN A 796 -4.20 -74.07 -6.46
N LEU A 797 -5.00 -74.41 -5.43
CA LEU A 797 -4.66 -74.17 -4.03
C LEU A 797 -3.33 -74.84 -3.66
N GLN A 798 -3.15 -76.10 -4.04
CA GLN A 798 -1.94 -76.86 -3.77
C GLN A 798 -0.69 -76.18 -4.34
N ASN A 799 -0.77 -75.66 -5.57
CA ASN A 799 0.35 -75.00 -6.25
C ASN A 799 0.77 -73.68 -5.60
N ILE A 800 -0.17 -72.92 -5.05
CA ILE A 800 0.11 -71.59 -4.49
C ILE A 800 0.39 -71.62 -2.97
N SER A 801 -0.03 -72.67 -2.28
CA SER A 801 0.04 -72.75 -0.82
C SER A 801 1.48 -72.80 -0.32
N LYS A 802 1.84 -71.91 0.60
CA LYS A 802 3.18 -71.86 1.21
C LYS A 802 3.26 -72.63 2.53
N ASN A 803 2.17 -72.74 3.27
CA ASN A 803 2.13 -73.50 4.52
C ASN A 803 1.69 -74.95 4.28
N ASN A 804 2.19 -75.88 5.10
CA ASN A 804 1.91 -77.31 4.96
C ASN A 804 0.44 -77.66 5.24
N ARG A 805 -0.27 -76.87 6.07
CA ARG A 805 -1.68 -77.13 6.39
C ARG A 805 -2.58 -77.01 5.17
N GLU A 806 -2.50 -75.89 4.44
CA GLU A 806 -3.30 -75.65 3.23
C GLU A 806 -2.95 -76.67 2.12
N LYS A 807 -1.67 -77.05 2.00
CA LYS A 807 -1.27 -78.13 1.07
C LYS A 807 -1.95 -79.44 1.41
N ILE A 808 -1.97 -79.85 2.69
CA ILE A 808 -2.62 -81.08 3.13
C ILE A 808 -4.14 -81.01 2.94
N GLU A 809 -4.78 -79.89 3.28
CA GLU A 809 -6.21 -79.71 3.07
C GLU A 809 -6.58 -79.82 1.57
N SER A 810 -5.80 -79.19 0.69
CA SER A 810 -6.00 -79.30 -0.76
C SER A 810 -5.87 -80.73 -1.26
N PHE A 811 -4.93 -81.48 -0.70
CA PHE A 811 -4.63 -82.85 -1.07
C PHE A 811 -5.73 -83.82 -0.68
N VAL A 812 -6.23 -83.70 0.56
CA VAL A 812 -7.40 -84.45 1.03
C VAL A 812 -8.61 -84.13 0.15
N GLY A 813 -8.81 -82.87 -0.22
CA GLY A 813 -9.84 -82.45 -1.16
C GLY A 813 -9.75 -83.15 -2.51
N ILE A 814 -8.56 -83.19 -3.13
CA ILE A 814 -8.33 -83.88 -4.42
C ILE A 814 -8.67 -85.38 -4.31
N LEU A 815 -8.21 -86.03 -3.25
CA LEU A 815 -8.49 -87.45 -2.98
C LEU A 815 -9.99 -87.72 -2.86
N SER A 816 -10.70 -86.90 -2.09
CA SER A 816 -12.15 -87.03 -1.93
C SER A 816 -12.88 -86.89 -3.27
N ASN A 817 -12.48 -85.95 -4.12
CA ASN A 817 -13.12 -85.81 -5.44
C ASN A 817 -12.82 -86.99 -6.37
N TYR A 818 -11.57 -87.49 -6.42
CA TYR A 818 -11.26 -88.67 -7.24
C TYR A 818 -11.99 -89.92 -6.75
N PHE A 819 -12.21 -90.02 -5.44
CA PHE A 819 -13.03 -91.08 -4.87
C PHE A 819 -14.48 -91.00 -5.37
N TYR A 820 -15.10 -89.81 -5.35
CA TYR A 820 -16.46 -89.63 -5.86
C TYR A 820 -16.61 -89.77 -7.39
N LEU A 821 -15.53 -89.51 -8.14
CA LEU A 821 -15.45 -89.79 -9.58
C LEU A 821 -15.15 -91.27 -9.90
N GLU A 822 -15.03 -92.12 -8.88
CA GLU A 822 -14.64 -93.53 -9.01
C GLU A 822 -13.28 -93.75 -9.70
N ASN A 823 -12.41 -92.73 -9.68
CA ASN A 823 -11.06 -92.79 -10.22
C ASN A 823 -10.09 -93.28 -9.13
N PHE A 824 -10.22 -94.55 -8.78
CA PHE A 824 -9.52 -95.16 -7.65
C PHE A 824 -8.00 -95.20 -7.84
N ASP A 825 -7.51 -95.35 -9.06
CA ASP A 825 -6.07 -95.27 -9.35
C ASP A 825 -5.50 -93.90 -9.00
N SER A 826 -6.26 -92.83 -9.26
CA SER A 826 -5.88 -91.48 -8.85
C SER A 826 -5.95 -91.32 -7.33
N VAL A 827 -6.94 -91.91 -6.64
CA VAL A 827 -6.97 -91.91 -5.16
C VAL A 827 -5.70 -92.56 -4.61
N LEU A 828 -5.31 -93.72 -5.13
CA LEU A 828 -4.12 -94.43 -4.67
C LEU A 828 -2.83 -93.67 -5.00
N TYR A 829 -2.71 -93.14 -6.21
CA TYR A 829 -1.56 -92.31 -6.62
C TYR A 829 -1.39 -91.10 -5.69
N TYR A 830 -2.46 -90.34 -5.46
CA TYR A 830 -2.40 -89.22 -4.56
C TYR A 830 -2.16 -89.71 -3.13
N SER A 831 -2.74 -90.81 -2.65
CA SER A 831 -2.51 -91.27 -1.27
C SER A 831 -1.04 -91.49 -0.93
N GLN A 832 -0.24 -91.96 -1.90
CA GLN A 832 1.20 -92.21 -1.74
C GLN A 832 2.01 -90.91 -1.64
N LYS A 833 1.60 -89.86 -2.34
CA LYS A 833 2.24 -88.55 -2.29
C LYS A 833 2.12 -87.85 -0.93
N VAL A 834 1.28 -88.38 -0.02
CA VAL A 834 1.15 -87.81 1.33
C VAL A 834 2.48 -87.85 2.10
N ASN A 835 3.35 -88.79 1.74
CA ASN A 835 4.66 -88.98 2.36
C ASN A 835 5.66 -87.87 2.00
N GLU A 836 5.34 -87.03 1.01
CA GLU A 836 6.13 -85.86 0.63
C GLU A 836 5.93 -84.68 1.61
N PHE A 837 5.04 -84.80 2.60
CA PHE A 837 4.79 -83.77 3.62
C PHE A 837 5.48 -84.10 4.96
N ASP A 838 6.43 -83.26 5.38
CA ASP A 838 7.21 -83.43 6.62
C ASP A 838 6.36 -83.46 7.91
N LYS A 839 5.17 -82.83 7.91
CA LYS A 839 4.28 -82.72 9.08
C LYS A 839 2.81 -82.80 8.67
N ILE A 840 2.20 -83.98 8.80
CA ILE A 840 0.76 -84.21 8.63
C ILE A 840 0.12 -84.65 9.97
N SER A 841 -1.06 -84.11 10.29
CA SER A 841 -1.80 -84.54 11.47
C SER A 841 -2.27 -85.99 11.32
N PHE A 842 -2.32 -86.73 12.43
CA PHE A 842 -2.81 -88.10 12.43
C PHE A 842 -4.22 -88.21 11.85
N ASN A 843 -5.11 -87.26 12.14
CA ASN A 843 -6.48 -87.27 11.59
C ASN A 843 -6.51 -87.12 10.06
N ASN A 844 -5.70 -86.24 9.48
CA ASN A 844 -5.64 -86.10 8.03
C ASN A 844 -5.04 -87.36 7.38
N ARG A 845 -4.04 -87.97 8.03
CA ARG A 845 -3.46 -89.24 7.57
C ARG A 845 -4.49 -90.37 7.65
N ASN A 846 -5.32 -90.40 8.69
CA ASN A 846 -6.42 -91.35 8.81
C ASN A 846 -7.48 -91.19 7.73
N LYS A 847 -7.90 -89.96 7.43
CA LYS A 847 -8.84 -89.70 6.34
C LYS A 847 -8.29 -90.18 4.99
N ILE A 848 -7.00 -90.01 4.74
CA ILE A 848 -6.34 -90.48 3.51
C ILE A 848 -6.27 -92.01 3.48
N ASN A 849 -5.89 -92.65 4.59
CA ASN A 849 -5.86 -94.10 4.70
C ASN A 849 -7.26 -94.68 4.45
N LEU A 850 -8.30 -94.11 5.05
CA LEU A 850 -9.68 -94.54 4.86
C LEU A 850 -10.12 -94.42 3.39
N LEU A 851 -9.84 -93.28 2.73
CA LEU A 851 -10.14 -93.12 1.30
C LEU A 851 -9.39 -94.16 0.45
N SER A 852 -8.14 -94.45 0.78
CA SER A 852 -7.32 -95.46 0.09
C SER A 852 -7.86 -96.87 0.32
N ALA A 853 -8.29 -97.18 1.55
CA ALA A 853 -8.92 -98.44 1.90
C ALA A 853 -10.20 -98.65 1.10
N LYS A 854 -11.08 -97.64 1.08
CA LYS A 854 -12.31 -97.65 0.28
C LYS A 854 -12.00 -97.84 -1.21
N SER A 855 -10.99 -97.18 -1.74
CA SER A 855 -10.56 -97.35 -3.14
C SER A 855 -10.02 -98.74 -3.43
N TYR A 856 -9.20 -99.33 -2.55
CA TYR A 856 -8.73 -100.70 -2.70
C TYR A 856 -9.87 -101.71 -2.68
N LEU A 857 -10.84 -101.53 -1.78
CA LEU A 857 -12.02 -102.38 -1.71
C LEU A 857 -12.89 -102.27 -2.97
N LYS A 858 -13.09 -101.06 -3.49
CA LYS A 858 -13.81 -100.83 -4.75
C LYS A 858 -13.03 -101.35 -5.98
N ASN A 859 -11.70 -101.41 -5.92
CA ASN A 859 -10.82 -102.02 -6.93
C ASN A 859 -10.60 -103.53 -6.74
N ASN A 860 -11.44 -104.22 -5.96
CA ASN A 860 -11.33 -105.66 -5.67
C ASN A 860 -10.01 -106.11 -5.00
N ASN A 861 -9.21 -105.18 -4.46
CA ASN A 861 -7.99 -105.48 -3.72
C ASN A 861 -8.29 -105.50 -2.21
N SER A 862 -9.01 -106.54 -1.79
CA SER A 862 -9.47 -106.67 -0.40
C SER A 862 -8.32 -106.72 0.61
N SER A 863 -7.19 -107.34 0.27
CA SER A 863 -6.01 -107.42 1.15
C SER A 863 -5.44 -106.04 1.45
N ALA A 864 -5.15 -105.24 0.41
CA ALA A 864 -4.60 -103.90 0.59
C ALA A 864 -5.63 -102.96 1.25
N GLY A 865 -6.92 -103.18 0.99
CA GLY A 865 -8.01 -102.48 1.66
C GLY A 865 -8.01 -102.71 3.17
N ILE A 866 -7.97 -103.97 3.61
CA ILE A 866 -7.93 -104.35 5.03
C ILE A 866 -6.68 -103.81 5.73
N ASP A 867 -5.50 -103.96 5.12
CA ASP A 867 -4.26 -103.43 5.68
C ASP A 867 -4.36 -101.92 5.94
N MET A 868 -5.03 -101.21 5.02
CA MET A 868 -5.21 -99.77 5.16
C MET A 868 -6.30 -99.40 6.18
N LEU A 869 -7.37 -100.19 6.30
CA LEU A 869 -8.35 -100.02 7.38
C LEU A 869 -7.70 -100.23 8.75
N LEU A 870 -6.87 -101.27 8.92
CA LEU A 870 -6.12 -101.53 10.15
C LEU A 870 -5.15 -100.39 10.48
N LYS A 871 -4.45 -99.86 9.46
CA LYS A 871 -3.63 -98.65 9.62
C LYS A 871 -4.44 -97.44 10.06
N THR A 872 -5.68 -97.30 9.58
CA THR A 872 -6.58 -96.21 9.97
C THR A 872 -7.00 -96.36 11.43
N VAL A 873 -7.46 -97.54 11.83
CA VAL A 873 -7.92 -97.83 13.21
C VAL A 873 -6.80 -97.62 14.23
N ASN A 874 -5.58 -98.06 13.91
CA ASN A 874 -4.47 -98.07 14.86
C ASN A 874 -3.75 -96.72 15.01
N LEU A 875 -3.99 -95.74 14.14
CA LEU A 875 -3.23 -94.49 14.13
C LEU A 875 -3.73 -93.47 15.17
N VAL A 876 -5.02 -93.14 15.12
CA VAL A 876 -5.68 -92.22 16.06
C VAL A 876 -7.16 -92.55 16.12
N LYS A 877 -7.78 -92.39 17.30
CA LYS A 877 -9.21 -92.63 17.51
C LYS A 877 -10.04 -91.46 16.97
N ASP A 878 -10.13 -91.33 15.65
CA ASP A 878 -10.92 -90.31 14.98
C ASP A 878 -12.11 -90.89 14.19
N GLU A 879 -12.90 -90.03 13.56
CA GLU A 879 -14.08 -90.43 12.78
C GLU A 879 -13.74 -91.42 11.67
N SER A 880 -12.58 -91.24 11.02
CA SER A 880 -12.11 -92.13 9.96
C SER A 880 -11.76 -93.53 10.50
N ALA A 881 -11.22 -93.60 11.71
CA ALA A 881 -10.99 -94.86 12.41
C ALA A 881 -12.30 -95.54 12.84
N ALA A 882 -13.31 -94.78 13.29
CA ALA A 882 -14.63 -95.33 13.62
C ALA A 882 -15.29 -95.96 12.38
N GLU A 883 -15.30 -95.23 11.25
CA GLU A 883 -15.77 -95.76 9.97
C GLU A 883 -14.95 -96.97 9.51
N ALA A 884 -13.62 -96.91 9.61
CA ALA A 884 -12.76 -98.02 9.22
C ALA A 884 -13.00 -99.28 10.06
N ASN A 885 -13.28 -99.11 11.35
CA ASN A 885 -13.58 -100.20 12.27
C ASN A 885 -14.91 -100.87 11.92
N LEU A 886 -15.94 -100.07 11.59
CA LEU A 886 -17.21 -100.59 11.08
C LEU A 886 -17.01 -101.33 9.75
N MET A 887 -16.21 -100.78 8.83
CA MET A 887 -15.90 -101.43 7.56
C MET A 887 -15.16 -102.76 7.76
N LEU A 888 -14.22 -102.84 8.71
CA LEU A 888 -13.54 -104.10 9.07
C LEU A 888 -14.52 -105.12 9.61
N ALA A 889 -15.41 -104.72 10.53
CA ALA A 889 -16.44 -105.60 11.05
C ALA A 889 -17.35 -106.15 9.95
N LYS A 890 -17.80 -105.29 9.02
CA LYS A 890 -18.58 -105.71 7.86
C LYS A 890 -17.83 -106.70 6.98
N ILE A 891 -16.54 -106.48 6.72
CA ILE A 891 -15.70 -107.43 5.97
C ILE A 891 -15.56 -108.77 6.69
N PHE A 892 -15.37 -108.77 8.02
CA PHE A 892 -15.33 -110.01 8.80
C PHE A 892 -16.67 -110.74 8.77
N PHE A 893 -17.76 -110.00 8.87
CA PHE A 893 -19.10 -110.57 8.79
C PHE A 893 -19.39 -111.18 7.41
N GLU A 894 -19.05 -110.47 6.33
CA GLU A 894 -19.16 -110.97 4.94
C GLU A 894 -18.29 -112.24 4.70
N ARG A 895 -17.22 -112.43 5.48
CA ARG A 895 -16.35 -113.61 5.44
C ARG A 895 -16.80 -114.74 6.37
N GLY A 896 -17.93 -114.60 7.05
CA GLY A 896 -18.44 -115.57 8.03
C GLY A 896 -17.66 -115.60 9.35
N GLN A 897 -16.84 -114.60 9.63
CA GLN A 897 -16.04 -114.48 10.86
C GLN A 897 -16.82 -113.69 11.91
N THR A 898 -17.98 -114.19 12.30
CA THR A 898 -18.97 -113.47 13.11
C THR A 898 -18.44 -113.04 14.47
N THR A 899 -17.68 -113.91 15.17
CA THR A 899 -17.06 -113.56 16.45
C THR A 899 -16.08 -112.40 16.31
N GLN A 900 -15.26 -112.39 15.26
CA GLN A 900 -14.31 -111.30 15.01
C GLN A 900 -15.03 -110.01 14.59
N ALA A 901 -16.16 -110.11 13.89
CA ALA A 901 -17.01 -108.97 13.58
C ALA A 901 -17.61 -108.34 14.84
N LEU A 902 -18.19 -109.15 15.74
CA LEU A 902 -18.76 -108.68 17.01
C LEU A 902 -17.70 -108.07 17.93
N GLU A 903 -16.55 -108.71 18.10
CA GLU A 903 -15.43 -108.14 18.86
C GLU A 903 -14.99 -106.77 18.31
N THR A 904 -14.94 -106.64 16.99
CA THR A 904 -14.61 -105.37 16.32
C THR A 904 -15.68 -104.31 16.60
N LEU A 905 -16.97 -104.65 16.48
CA LEU A 905 -18.10 -103.74 16.74
C LEU A 905 -18.21 -103.31 18.21
N TYR A 906 -17.94 -104.22 19.15
CA TYR A 906 -17.87 -103.87 20.57
C TYR A 906 -16.69 -102.95 20.86
N SER A 907 -15.52 -103.22 20.28
CA SER A 907 -14.39 -102.31 20.34
C SER A 907 -14.72 -100.95 19.72
N LEU A 908 -15.53 -100.88 18.65
CA LEU A 908 -16.02 -99.63 18.09
C LEU A 908 -16.85 -98.86 19.13
N ASN A 909 -17.83 -99.53 19.73
CA ASN A 909 -18.74 -98.93 20.70
C ASN A 909 -18.02 -98.46 21.98
N GLU A 910 -16.97 -99.17 22.40
CA GLU A 910 -16.16 -98.78 23.55
C GLU A 910 -15.23 -97.59 23.23
N ASN A 911 -14.53 -97.64 22.08
CA ASN A 911 -13.44 -96.71 21.79
C ASN A 911 -13.86 -95.44 21.05
N PHE A 912 -15.06 -95.39 20.46
CA PHE A 912 -15.52 -94.31 19.58
C PHE A 912 -16.86 -93.70 20.02
N GLN A 913 -17.15 -93.69 21.33
CA GLN A 913 -18.39 -93.13 21.91
C GLN A 913 -18.66 -91.67 21.50
N SER A 914 -17.61 -90.89 21.20
CA SER A 914 -17.71 -89.51 20.70
C SER A 914 -18.26 -89.40 19.26
N TYR A 915 -18.50 -90.53 18.58
CA TYR A 915 -18.97 -90.61 17.20
C TYR A 915 -20.31 -91.37 17.11
N PRO A 916 -21.42 -90.76 17.58
CA PRO A 916 -22.71 -91.45 17.73
C PRO A 916 -23.29 -91.99 16.43
N TYR A 917 -22.98 -91.41 15.28
CA TYR A 917 -23.36 -91.96 13.97
C TYR A 917 -22.75 -93.35 13.74
N TRP A 918 -21.44 -93.49 13.93
CA TRP A 918 -20.72 -94.74 13.72
C TRP A 918 -21.04 -95.79 14.78
N VAL A 919 -21.25 -95.37 16.04
CA VAL A 919 -21.76 -96.24 17.11
C VAL A 919 -23.17 -96.74 16.78
N GLY A 920 -24.04 -95.86 16.27
CA GLY A 920 -25.37 -96.24 15.79
C GLY A 920 -25.31 -97.29 14.69
N LYS A 921 -24.49 -97.06 13.65
CA LYS A 921 -24.27 -98.05 12.57
C LYS A 921 -23.67 -99.36 13.09
N SER A 922 -22.83 -99.31 14.11
CA SER A 922 -22.25 -100.49 14.75
C SER A 922 -23.32 -101.37 15.40
N TYR A 923 -24.21 -100.78 16.21
CA TYR A 923 -25.34 -101.51 16.80
C TYR A 923 -26.33 -102.02 15.75
N ILE A 924 -26.56 -101.28 14.67
CA ILE A 924 -27.31 -101.78 13.50
C ILE A 924 -26.66 -103.06 12.97
N THR A 925 -25.34 -103.05 12.73
CA THR A 925 -24.63 -104.24 12.23
C THR A 925 -24.55 -105.38 13.26
N ILE A 926 -24.51 -105.10 14.57
CA ILE A 926 -24.68 -106.13 15.61
C ILE A 926 -26.07 -106.77 15.52
N GLY A 927 -27.12 -105.96 15.33
CA GLY A 927 -28.48 -106.45 15.07
C GLY A 927 -28.53 -107.33 13.82
N GLU A 928 -27.94 -106.89 12.70
CA GLU A 928 -27.84 -107.69 11.47
C GLU A 928 -27.14 -109.04 11.70
N ILE A 929 -26.08 -109.05 12.53
CA ILE A 929 -25.37 -110.27 12.91
C ILE A 929 -26.27 -111.21 13.71
N PHE A 930 -26.95 -110.72 14.76
CA PHE A 930 -27.84 -111.57 15.57
C PHE A 930 -29.01 -112.12 14.76
N ILE A 931 -29.56 -111.33 13.83
CA ILE A 931 -30.56 -111.81 12.87
C ILE A 931 -29.99 -112.96 12.03
N SER A 932 -28.75 -112.83 11.54
CA SER A 932 -28.10 -113.88 10.74
C SER A 932 -27.80 -115.18 11.52
N GLU A 933 -27.66 -115.09 12.84
CA GLU A 933 -27.46 -116.23 13.75
C GLU A 933 -28.78 -116.82 14.28
N ASN A 934 -29.94 -116.28 13.84
CA ASN A 934 -31.29 -116.57 14.36
C ASN A 934 -31.50 -116.23 15.84
N ASP A 935 -30.71 -115.33 16.42
CA ASP A 935 -30.92 -114.80 17.78
C ASP A 935 -31.79 -113.53 17.72
N ASN A 936 -33.06 -113.71 17.34
CA ASN A 936 -34.00 -112.60 17.16
C ASN A 936 -34.24 -111.81 18.45
N PHE A 937 -34.15 -112.47 19.62
CA PHE A 937 -34.33 -111.81 20.91
C PHE A 937 -33.21 -110.80 21.19
N GLN A 938 -31.94 -111.19 20.99
CA GLN A 938 -30.81 -110.26 21.14
C GLN A 938 -30.82 -109.19 20.04
N ALA A 939 -31.25 -109.53 18.83
CA ALA A 939 -31.40 -108.57 17.73
C ALA A 939 -32.44 -107.49 18.05
N GLU A 940 -33.64 -107.89 18.49
CA GLU A 940 -34.73 -106.98 18.84
C GLU A 940 -34.33 -106.06 20.00
N ALA A 941 -33.78 -106.63 21.08
CA ALA A 941 -33.31 -105.86 22.23
C ALA A 941 -32.25 -104.82 21.84
N THR A 942 -31.29 -105.20 20.97
CA THR A 942 -30.25 -104.29 20.48
C THR A 942 -30.86 -103.16 19.64
N LEU A 943 -31.73 -103.47 18.67
CA LEU A 943 -32.29 -102.47 17.76
C LEU A 943 -33.29 -101.53 18.44
N LEU A 944 -34.12 -102.01 19.37
CA LEU A 944 -35.03 -101.17 20.16
C LEU A 944 -34.26 -100.15 20.99
N SER A 945 -33.15 -100.57 21.61
CA SER A 945 -32.30 -99.66 22.37
C SER A 945 -31.77 -98.49 21.53
N ILE A 946 -31.56 -98.69 20.23
CA ILE A 946 -31.14 -97.63 19.31
C ILE A 946 -32.31 -96.68 19.03
N VAL A 947 -33.49 -97.21 18.69
CA VAL A 947 -34.68 -96.41 18.33
C VAL A 947 -35.11 -95.47 19.46
N GLU A 948 -34.98 -95.92 20.70
CA GLU A 948 -35.32 -95.15 21.90
C GLU A 948 -34.29 -94.08 22.24
N ASN A 949 -32.99 -94.35 22.01
CA ASN A 949 -31.90 -93.53 22.54
C ASN A 949 -31.16 -92.67 21.51
N THR A 950 -31.28 -92.93 20.21
CA THR A 950 -30.58 -92.15 19.18
C THR A 950 -31.33 -90.88 18.79
N SER A 951 -30.61 -89.75 18.68
CA SER A 951 -31.12 -88.51 18.09
C SER A 951 -30.87 -88.42 16.58
N ILE A 952 -30.26 -89.45 15.98
CA ILE A 952 -29.91 -89.46 14.55
C ILE A 952 -31.00 -90.19 13.77
N GLU A 953 -31.74 -89.42 12.97
CA GLU A 953 -32.95 -89.90 12.27
C GLU A 953 -32.66 -91.03 11.27
N GLU A 954 -31.54 -90.97 10.54
CA GLU A 954 -31.10 -92.04 9.64
C GLU A 954 -30.91 -93.38 10.38
N ILE A 955 -30.22 -93.36 11.52
CA ILE A 955 -29.94 -94.55 12.35
C ILE A 955 -31.23 -95.10 12.93
N LYS A 956 -32.12 -94.21 13.40
CA LYS A 956 -33.43 -94.60 13.93
C LYS A 956 -34.27 -95.32 12.87
N ASN A 957 -34.29 -94.80 11.64
CA ASN A 957 -35.04 -95.37 10.54
C ASN A 957 -34.48 -96.74 10.12
N GLU A 958 -33.16 -96.88 9.97
CA GLU A 958 -32.54 -98.18 9.63
C GLU A 958 -32.77 -99.25 10.70
N ALA A 959 -32.67 -98.88 11.99
CA ALA A 959 -32.97 -99.81 13.08
C ALA A 959 -34.45 -100.24 13.07
N GLN A 960 -35.36 -99.31 12.80
CA GLN A 960 -36.79 -99.61 12.67
C GLN A 960 -37.10 -100.52 11.47
N GLU A 961 -36.42 -100.33 10.34
CA GLU A 961 -36.56 -101.21 9.18
C GLU A 961 -36.14 -102.66 9.48
N LEU A 962 -35.05 -102.84 10.24
CA LEU A 962 -34.59 -104.17 10.65
C LEU A 962 -35.54 -104.82 11.69
N LEU A 963 -36.05 -104.06 12.66
CA LEU A 963 -37.08 -104.54 13.60
C LEU A 963 -38.33 -105.03 12.88
N ASN A 964 -38.78 -104.29 11.88
CA ASN A 964 -39.93 -104.68 11.07
C ASN A 964 -39.66 -106.00 10.30
N LYS A 965 -38.42 -106.23 9.84
CA LYS A 965 -38.04 -107.50 9.21
C LYS A 965 -38.07 -108.68 10.19
N ILE A 966 -37.61 -108.51 11.43
CA ILE A 966 -37.68 -109.54 12.49
C ILE A 966 -39.14 -109.94 12.74
N ASN A 967 -40.02 -108.95 12.96
CA ASN A 967 -41.44 -109.17 13.26
C ASN A 967 -42.21 -109.83 12.10
N SER A 968 -41.79 -109.59 10.85
CA SER A 968 -42.37 -110.24 9.67
C SER A 968 -41.95 -111.71 9.50
N ASN A 969 -40.78 -112.09 10.01
CA ASN A 969 -40.29 -113.48 9.99
C ASN A 969 -40.91 -114.32 11.12
N GLU A 970 -41.31 -113.71 12.25
CA GLU A 970 -42.02 -114.41 13.33
C GLU A 970 -43.50 -114.70 13.04
N THR A 971 -44.12 -113.94 12.13
CA THR A 971 -45.53 -114.16 11.72
C THR A 971 -45.70 -115.18 10.60
N SER A 972 -44.61 -115.75 10.08
CA SER A 972 -44.60 -116.76 9.00
C SER A 972 -44.12 -118.16 9.45
N LEU A 973 -43.87 -118.34 10.75
CA LEU A 973 -43.70 -119.61 11.48
C LEU A 973 -44.94 -119.88 12.33
#